data_AF-R9LFJ5-F1
#
_entry.id   AF-R9LFJ5-F1
#
_cell.length_a   1.000
_cell.length_b   1.000
_cell.length_c   1.000
_cell.angle_alpha   90.00
_cell.angle_beta   90.00
_cell.angle_gamma   90.00
#
_symmetry.space_group_name_H-M   'P 1'
#
loop_
_entity.id
_entity.type
_entity.pdbx_description
1 polymer ?
#
loop_
_entity_poly.entity_id
_entity_poly.type
_entity_poly.pdbx_seq_one_letter_code
_entity_poly.pdbx_strand_id
1 'polypeptide(L)'
;MKIKMMTMLGAVLGSMFILAGSAAAAERFSDLQHVKWAEDSITYMADRGTVAGVGNGKFAPENQVTRAQAVTFLVRELYPEQLQTGAGSPSYTDVPTTHPFYREIGIAEQQGLAIGFPDGTFHPDTAMSRAETAAFLTRAFALTTGGKSVNLTDVQHHWAAEPFQLMSSNGLIGGYTDGTYRPDRSVTRAEFSVFLARVIRFERQTAIVAQDWDKLISYMTVGEQVGQMLMPDMRQWNGQPTTTVNEGLKRSVQDLDLGGMILFDKNIVNARQVVQLTHDLQKEAGELPLFLGIDQEGGVIKRIPGGTNLPGQMALGATGNVTLAKAAGKLTGEELRALGLQVNFAPVLDVNSNPDNPIIGMRSFGSDADMVSRLGLATIQGLRQAGVIAAVKHFPGHGDTTVDSHLGLPVLTHNRERLDAVELKPFRTAIEGGVDMIMTGHIAFPTIDHEHVTSLKDGSQVPIPATLSKKILTGLLREEMGYQGIIISDAFTMNGIAEHFGEKQAVERAVNAGVDIILMPQNPEAAHETLVQAVKKGRIPVETIHKSVKRILELKAKYGLFDEEDTLTQKFSALQTIGSEEHRAVEREIAERAVTVFASRDGANPDSIQPSDRVVIAATDKEQAAQLQRQLTQAAGNLSLKTEIAVMGQGNTSGALQKMEQADYVIMASYQFRNVASEFGWSDIQTLVDTLNKANKRYVLLSLGNPYETMYVQNVRSALAVYGKQEPNTQAAIQVLLGQLKAEGVLPVATQSRQK
;
A
#
# COMPACT_ATOMS: atom_id res chain seq x y z
N MET A 1 8.41 -82.13 -10.57
CA MET A 1 7.64 -81.64 -11.74
C MET A 1 7.97 -80.16 -11.92
N LYS A 2 8.53 -79.77 -13.07
CA LYS A 2 8.86 -78.38 -13.45
C LYS A 2 7.59 -77.56 -13.64
N ILE A 3 7.57 -76.27 -13.26
CA ILE A 3 6.95 -75.18 -14.05
C ILE A 3 7.77 -73.88 -13.87
N LYS A 4 7.87 -73.12 -14.96
CA LYS A 4 8.65 -71.90 -15.24
C LYS A 4 7.67 -70.71 -15.48
N MET A 5 8.18 -69.48 -15.35
CA MET A 5 7.65 -68.19 -15.90
C MET A 5 6.37 -67.65 -15.25
N MET A 6 6.14 -66.35 -15.07
CA MET A 6 6.63 -65.16 -15.78
C MET A 6 6.49 -63.91 -14.89
N THR A 7 7.49 -63.03 -14.89
CA THR A 7 7.45 -61.68 -14.33
C THR A 7 6.80 -60.74 -15.34
N MET A 8 5.75 -60.00 -14.95
CA MET A 8 5.26 -58.82 -15.66
C MET A 8 5.55 -57.58 -14.81
N LEU A 9 6.30 -56.65 -15.40
CA LEU A 9 6.61 -55.31 -14.89
C LEU A 9 5.33 -54.46 -14.97
N GLY A 10 4.85 -53.95 -13.83
CA GLY A 10 3.75 -53.00 -13.78
C GLY A 10 4.26 -51.57 -13.98
N ALA A 11 3.94 -50.97 -15.12
CA ALA A 11 4.13 -49.56 -15.42
C ALA A 11 2.75 -48.91 -15.61
N VAL A 12 2.17 -48.31 -14.56
CA VAL A 12 1.10 -47.31 -14.62
C VAL A 12 1.09 -46.57 -13.29
N LEU A 13 1.40 -45.27 -13.27
CA LEU A 13 0.83 -44.23 -12.39
C LEU A 13 1.65 -42.93 -12.51
N GLY A 14 1.21 -42.05 -13.39
CA GLY A 14 1.79 -40.73 -13.60
C GLY A 14 0.70 -39.73 -13.99
N SER A 15 -0.44 -39.77 -13.31
CA SER A 15 -1.57 -38.87 -13.54
C SER A 15 -2.33 -38.67 -12.23
N MET A 16 -1.75 -37.90 -11.31
CA MET A 16 -2.50 -37.23 -10.25
C MET A 16 -1.84 -35.88 -9.95
N PHE A 17 -2.62 -34.82 -10.18
CA PHE A 17 -2.41 -33.49 -9.62
C PHE A 17 -2.22 -33.60 -8.11
N ILE A 18 -1.09 -33.12 -7.59
CA ILE A 18 -0.96 -32.81 -6.17
C ILE A 18 -0.70 -31.30 -6.07
N LEU A 19 -1.77 -30.57 -5.79
CA LEU A 19 -1.72 -29.27 -5.12
C LEU A 19 -1.43 -29.56 -3.64
N ALA A 20 -0.28 -29.11 -3.13
CA ALA A 20 0.00 -29.06 -1.71
C ALA A 20 0.26 -27.60 -1.33
N GLY A 21 -0.68 -27.03 -0.57
CA GLY A 21 -0.55 -25.75 0.09
C GLY A 21 0.40 -25.81 1.30
N SER A 22 0.93 -24.63 1.60
CA SER A 22 1.81 -24.16 2.68
C SER A 22 2.20 -25.09 3.86
N ALA A 23 3.46 -24.88 4.28
CA ALA A 23 4.13 -25.30 5.52
C ALA A 23 4.94 -26.61 5.47
N ALA A 24 5.89 -26.69 4.54
CA ALA A 24 7.15 -27.41 4.69
C ALA A 24 8.17 -26.89 3.65
N ALA A 25 8.79 -25.75 3.92
CA ALA A 25 9.95 -25.28 3.15
C ALA A 25 11.19 -26.13 3.55
N ALA A 26 11.26 -27.35 3.02
CA ALA A 26 12.44 -28.20 3.03
C ALA A 26 12.42 -29.04 1.74
N GLU A 27 13.33 -28.73 0.83
CA GLU A 27 13.64 -29.38 -0.46
C GLU A 27 12.48 -30.12 -1.14
N ARG A 28 11.80 -29.42 -2.07
CA ARG A 28 10.76 -30.00 -2.96
C ARG A 28 11.23 -31.25 -3.71
N PHE A 29 12.53 -31.32 -3.97
CA PHE A 29 13.19 -32.47 -4.58
C PHE A 29 14.39 -32.91 -3.74
N SER A 30 14.35 -34.14 -3.25
CA SER A 30 15.36 -34.75 -2.38
C SER A 30 16.71 -35.05 -3.05
N ASP A 31 16.83 -34.84 -4.37
CA ASP A 31 17.99 -35.21 -5.18
C ASP A 31 18.74 -34.02 -5.79
N LEU A 32 18.50 -32.80 -5.31
CA LEU A 32 19.19 -31.59 -5.80
C LEU A 32 20.53 -31.31 -5.12
N GLN A 33 20.86 -32.03 -4.04
CA GLN A 33 22.06 -31.84 -3.23
C GLN A 33 23.39 -31.87 -4.01
N HIS A 34 23.44 -32.58 -5.15
CA HIS A 34 24.65 -32.70 -5.99
C HIS A 34 24.66 -31.74 -7.19
N VAL A 35 23.59 -30.96 -7.39
CA VAL A 35 23.43 -30.02 -8.52
C VAL A 35 23.08 -28.62 -8.02
N LYS A 36 23.70 -28.19 -6.92
CA LYS A 36 23.48 -26.86 -6.32
C LYS A 36 23.62 -25.70 -7.32
N TRP A 37 24.40 -25.87 -8.39
CA TRP A 37 24.52 -24.89 -9.49
C TRP A 37 23.22 -24.67 -10.30
N ALA A 38 22.29 -25.62 -10.30
CA ALA A 38 21.02 -25.59 -11.02
C ALA A 38 19.80 -25.48 -10.09
N GLU A 39 19.98 -25.64 -8.78
CA GLU A 39 18.90 -25.71 -7.79
C GLU A 39 17.95 -24.51 -7.89
N ASP A 40 18.48 -23.28 -7.90
CA ASP A 40 17.67 -22.05 -8.02
C ASP A 40 16.81 -22.04 -9.29
N SER A 41 17.36 -22.49 -10.42
CA SER A 41 16.61 -22.54 -11.67
C SER A 41 15.58 -23.65 -11.67
N ILE A 42 15.90 -24.83 -11.12
CA ILE A 42 14.96 -25.95 -11.03
C ILE A 42 13.80 -25.57 -10.11
N THR A 43 14.07 -24.96 -8.95
CA THR A 43 13.07 -24.48 -8.01
C THR A 43 12.20 -23.40 -8.66
N TYR A 44 12.82 -22.37 -9.26
CA TYR A 44 12.12 -21.32 -10.01
C TYR A 44 11.16 -21.91 -11.06
N MET A 45 11.62 -22.84 -11.89
CA MET A 45 10.77 -23.45 -12.91
C MET A 45 9.69 -24.38 -12.32
N ALA A 46 9.93 -25.00 -11.16
CA ALA A 46 8.99 -25.91 -10.52
C ALA A 46 7.86 -25.15 -9.81
N ASP A 47 8.17 -24.00 -9.21
CA ASP A 47 7.20 -23.12 -8.56
C ASP A 47 6.23 -22.50 -9.56
N ARG A 48 6.72 -22.24 -10.78
CA ARG A 48 5.91 -21.87 -11.95
C ARG A 48 5.07 -23.02 -12.52
N GLY A 49 5.35 -24.26 -12.12
CA GLY A 49 4.68 -25.46 -12.65
C GLY A 49 5.17 -25.89 -14.04
N THR A 50 6.22 -25.24 -14.55
CA THR A 50 6.78 -25.47 -15.88
C THR A 50 7.48 -26.82 -15.95
N VAL A 51 8.33 -27.11 -14.96
CA VAL A 51 8.98 -28.42 -14.82
C VAL A 51 8.32 -29.24 -13.72
N ALA A 52 8.33 -30.55 -13.90
CA ALA A 52 7.79 -31.50 -12.92
C ALA A 52 8.85 -32.55 -12.55
N GLY A 53 8.75 -33.07 -11.32
CA GLY A 53 9.53 -34.21 -10.87
C GLY A 53 9.15 -35.51 -11.56
N VAL A 54 9.95 -36.54 -11.32
CA VAL A 54 9.76 -37.90 -11.87
C VAL A 54 9.02 -38.84 -10.90
N GLY A 55 8.47 -38.29 -9.81
CA GLY A 55 7.84 -39.04 -8.71
C GLY A 55 8.75 -39.23 -7.50
N ASN A 56 8.18 -39.72 -6.39
CA ASN A 56 8.89 -39.98 -5.12
C ASN A 56 9.72 -38.80 -4.58
N GLY A 57 9.28 -37.57 -4.82
CA GLY A 57 10.00 -36.36 -4.40
C GLY A 57 11.36 -36.19 -5.07
N LYS A 58 11.52 -36.64 -6.33
CA LYS A 58 12.76 -36.50 -7.12
C LYS A 58 12.55 -35.69 -8.39
N PHE A 59 13.58 -34.93 -8.78
CA PHE A 59 13.64 -34.24 -10.06
C PHE A 59 14.41 -35.03 -11.13
N ALA A 60 15.35 -35.88 -10.72
CA ALA A 60 16.33 -36.57 -11.56
C ALA A 60 17.16 -35.60 -12.43
N PRO A 61 17.95 -34.70 -11.82
CA PRO A 61 18.63 -33.61 -12.53
C PRO A 61 19.65 -34.06 -13.58
N GLU A 62 20.30 -35.20 -13.37
CA GLU A 62 21.34 -35.75 -14.25
C GLU A 62 20.79 -36.60 -15.41
N ASN A 63 19.50 -36.94 -15.38
CA ASN A 63 18.88 -37.66 -16.50
C ASN A 63 18.84 -36.74 -17.73
N GLN A 64 19.04 -37.33 -18.91
CA GLN A 64 18.88 -36.62 -20.17
C GLN A 64 17.44 -36.15 -20.34
N VAL A 65 17.23 -34.93 -20.83
CA VAL A 65 15.90 -34.45 -21.19
C VAL A 65 15.54 -34.96 -22.58
N THR A 66 14.35 -35.54 -22.74
CA THR A 66 13.87 -35.98 -24.06
C THR A 66 13.23 -34.82 -24.82
N ARG A 67 13.13 -34.94 -26.16
CA ARG A 67 12.43 -33.95 -27.00
C ARG A 67 10.99 -33.72 -26.54
N ALA A 68 10.26 -34.78 -26.19
CA ALA A 68 8.90 -34.67 -25.66
C ALA A 68 8.84 -33.94 -24.31
N GLN A 69 9.79 -34.18 -23.40
CA GLN A 69 9.85 -33.48 -22.12
C GLN A 69 10.13 -31.98 -22.31
N ALA A 70 11.06 -31.63 -23.20
CA ALA A 70 11.39 -30.24 -23.47
C ALA A 70 10.23 -29.45 -24.05
N VAL A 71 9.51 -29.98 -25.06
CA VAL A 71 8.32 -29.29 -25.58
C VAL A 71 7.21 -29.23 -24.54
N THR A 72 7.08 -30.24 -23.68
CA THR A 72 6.13 -30.21 -22.56
C THR A 72 6.42 -29.05 -21.61
N PHE A 73 7.69 -28.79 -21.30
CA PHE A 73 8.06 -27.64 -20.46
C PHE A 73 7.73 -26.31 -21.17
N LEU A 74 8.03 -26.18 -22.46
CA LEU A 74 7.72 -24.96 -23.22
C LEU A 74 6.21 -24.71 -23.33
N VAL A 75 5.41 -25.75 -23.58
CA VAL A 75 3.95 -25.62 -23.67
C VAL A 75 3.34 -25.25 -22.31
N ARG A 76 3.85 -25.80 -21.21
CA ARG A 76 3.41 -25.42 -19.86
C ARG A 76 3.72 -23.97 -19.53
N GLU A 77 4.85 -23.46 -20.00
CA GLU A 77 5.24 -22.06 -19.80
C GLU A 77 4.42 -21.10 -20.66
N LEU A 78 4.35 -21.36 -21.96
CA LEU A 78 3.88 -20.38 -22.94
C LEU A 78 2.39 -20.54 -23.28
N TYR A 79 1.83 -21.76 -23.12
CA TYR A 79 0.45 -22.08 -23.52
C TYR A 79 -0.29 -22.95 -22.49
N PRO A 80 -0.25 -22.62 -21.17
CA PRO A 80 -0.88 -23.45 -20.14
C PRO A 80 -2.39 -23.61 -20.32
N GLU A 81 -3.09 -22.61 -20.88
CA GLU A 81 -4.54 -22.66 -21.14
C GLU A 81 -4.91 -23.72 -22.20
N GLN A 82 -4.05 -23.93 -23.20
CA GLN A 82 -4.28 -24.94 -24.25
C GLN A 82 -4.16 -26.37 -23.71
N LEU A 83 -3.53 -26.55 -22.54
CA LEU A 83 -3.52 -27.79 -21.78
C LEU A 83 -4.85 -28.06 -21.05
N GLN A 84 -5.83 -27.16 -21.11
CA GLN A 84 -7.18 -27.42 -20.60
C GLN A 84 -8.22 -27.64 -21.71
N THR A 85 -8.05 -27.03 -22.89
CA THR A 85 -9.09 -26.95 -23.95
C THR A 85 -9.06 -28.05 -25.04
N GLY A 86 -8.09 -28.96 -25.02
CA GLY A 86 -8.12 -30.26 -25.72
C GLY A 86 -7.54 -30.34 -27.14
N ALA A 87 -6.87 -29.32 -27.67
CA ALA A 87 -6.67 -29.19 -29.14
C ALA A 87 -5.37 -29.77 -29.76
N GLY A 88 -4.55 -30.54 -29.04
CA GLY A 88 -3.27 -31.03 -29.60
C GLY A 88 -3.39 -32.40 -30.29
N SER A 89 -3.31 -32.46 -31.61
CA SER A 89 -3.12 -33.70 -32.38
C SER A 89 -1.91 -33.57 -33.30
N PRO A 90 -0.75 -34.15 -32.94
CA PRO A 90 0.43 -34.06 -33.77
C PRO A 90 0.28 -34.82 -35.09
N SER A 91 0.93 -34.32 -36.15
CA SER A 91 0.96 -34.95 -37.48
C SER A 91 2.05 -36.03 -37.62
N TYR A 92 2.93 -36.15 -36.62
CA TYR A 92 4.10 -37.01 -36.64
C TYR A 92 3.75 -38.51 -36.56
N THR A 93 4.38 -39.30 -37.43
CA THR A 93 4.09 -40.74 -37.58
C THR A 93 4.54 -41.61 -36.41
N ASP A 94 5.51 -41.15 -35.63
CA ASP A 94 6.11 -41.86 -34.49
C ASP A 94 5.57 -41.41 -33.12
N VAL A 95 4.53 -40.58 -33.08
CA VAL A 95 3.89 -40.12 -31.84
C VAL A 95 2.49 -40.72 -31.72
N PRO A 96 2.33 -41.92 -31.12
CA PRO A 96 1.02 -42.56 -30.99
C PRO A 96 0.11 -41.79 -30.02
N THR A 97 -1.21 -41.90 -30.20
CA THR A 97 -2.22 -41.26 -29.31
C THR A 97 -2.11 -41.69 -27.84
N THR A 98 -1.44 -42.81 -27.57
CA THR A 98 -1.15 -43.33 -26.24
C THR A 98 0.12 -42.77 -25.62
N HIS A 99 0.92 -42.00 -26.38
CA HIS A 99 2.14 -41.41 -25.87
C HIS A 99 1.82 -40.41 -24.73
N PRO A 100 2.56 -40.44 -23.60
CA PRO A 100 2.24 -39.61 -22.44
C PRO A 100 2.19 -38.10 -22.71
N PHE A 101 2.95 -37.64 -23.71
CA PHE A 101 3.04 -36.23 -24.12
C PHE A 101 2.41 -35.97 -25.50
N TYR A 102 1.52 -36.85 -25.98
CA TYR A 102 0.90 -36.73 -27.31
C TYR A 102 0.29 -35.34 -27.53
N ARG A 103 -0.41 -34.84 -26.52
CA ARG A 103 -1.11 -33.55 -26.59
C ARG A 103 -0.15 -32.37 -26.59
N GLU A 104 0.84 -32.37 -25.70
CA GLU A 104 1.85 -31.33 -25.61
C GLU A 104 2.64 -31.22 -26.91
N ILE A 105 3.00 -32.35 -27.52
CA ILE A 105 3.68 -32.36 -28.82
C ILE A 105 2.77 -31.74 -29.90
N GLY A 106 1.48 -32.07 -29.93
CA GLY A 106 0.53 -31.48 -30.87
C GLY A 106 0.37 -29.97 -30.70
N ILE A 107 0.31 -29.48 -29.46
CA ILE A 107 0.28 -28.03 -29.18
C ILE A 107 1.60 -27.39 -29.64
N ALA A 108 2.74 -28.01 -29.32
CA ALA A 108 4.04 -27.50 -29.72
C ALA A 108 4.21 -27.42 -31.25
N GLU A 109 3.68 -28.39 -31.99
CA GLU A 109 3.65 -28.35 -33.45
C GLU A 109 2.76 -27.22 -33.97
N GLN A 110 1.52 -27.11 -33.45
CA GLN A 110 0.57 -26.07 -33.85
C GLN A 110 1.10 -24.65 -33.60
N GLN A 111 1.79 -24.44 -32.46
CA GLN A 111 2.38 -23.15 -32.10
C GLN A 111 3.78 -22.95 -32.71
N GLY A 112 4.28 -23.91 -33.49
CA GLY A 112 5.60 -23.84 -34.11
C GLY A 112 6.76 -23.80 -33.11
N LEU A 113 6.59 -24.34 -31.89
CA LEU A 113 7.63 -24.43 -30.87
C LEU A 113 8.71 -25.46 -31.21
N ALA A 114 8.31 -26.54 -31.89
CA ALA A 114 9.20 -27.59 -32.32
C ALA A 114 8.81 -28.07 -33.71
N ILE A 115 9.82 -28.46 -34.49
CA ILE A 115 9.67 -29.00 -35.83
C ILE A 115 10.15 -30.46 -35.81
N GLY A 116 9.39 -31.34 -36.46
CA GLY A 116 9.81 -32.71 -36.73
C GLY A 116 10.89 -32.80 -37.79
N PHE A 117 11.24 -34.03 -38.13
CA PHE A 117 12.25 -34.34 -39.12
C PHE A 117 11.61 -34.43 -40.52
N PRO A 118 12.41 -34.25 -41.60
CA PRO A 118 11.91 -34.34 -42.97
C PRO A 118 11.23 -35.68 -43.34
N ASP A 119 11.48 -36.73 -42.56
CA ASP A 119 10.86 -38.05 -42.72
C ASP A 119 9.46 -38.17 -42.09
N GLY A 120 8.93 -37.09 -41.51
CA GLY A 120 7.62 -37.05 -40.88
C GLY A 120 7.59 -37.60 -39.44
N THR A 121 8.73 -37.70 -38.79
CA THR A 121 8.87 -38.14 -37.39
C THR A 121 9.20 -36.99 -36.44
N PHE A 122 8.99 -37.17 -35.13
CA PHE A 122 9.33 -36.21 -34.08
C PHE A 122 10.44 -36.68 -33.15
N HIS A 123 10.63 -37.99 -33.02
CA HIS A 123 11.55 -38.63 -32.07
C HIS A 123 11.29 -38.23 -30.61
N PRO A 124 10.12 -38.52 -30.04
CA PRO A 124 9.71 -37.99 -28.74
C PRO A 124 10.61 -38.41 -27.57
N ASP A 125 11.18 -39.62 -27.62
CA ASP A 125 11.94 -40.21 -26.52
C ASP A 125 13.47 -40.05 -26.65
N THR A 126 13.94 -39.40 -27.70
CA THR A 126 15.39 -39.18 -27.88
C THR A 126 15.87 -38.02 -27.01
N ALA A 127 17.07 -38.17 -26.45
CA ALA A 127 17.74 -37.13 -25.69
C ALA A 127 18.00 -35.89 -26.56
N MET A 128 17.73 -34.70 -26.03
CA MET A 128 18.01 -33.45 -26.72
C MET A 128 19.49 -33.10 -26.69
N SER A 129 20.01 -32.65 -27.83
CA SER A 129 21.30 -31.98 -27.93
C SER A 129 21.23 -30.52 -27.48
N ARG A 130 22.39 -29.91 -27.24
CA ARG A 130 22.50 -28.46 -26.97
C ARG A 130 22.08 -27.63 -28.18
N ALA A 131 22.32 -28.11 -29.39
CA ALA A 131 21.86 -27.50 -30.63
C ALA A 131 20.33 -27.45 -30.73
N GLU A 132 19.66 -28.57 -30.48
CA GLU A 132 18.19 -28.59 -30.47
C GLU A 132 17.64 -27.73 -29.35
N THR A 133 18.28 -27.71 -28.17
CA THR A 133 17.87 -26.84 -27.06
C THR A 133 17.91 -25.37 -27.45
N ALA A 134 19.00 -24.93 -28.09
CA ALA A 134 19.11 -23.55 -28.59
C ALA A 134 18.06 -23.23 -29.66
N ALA A 135 17.83 -24.15 -30.61
CA ALA A 135 16.83 -23.98 -31.66
C ALA A 135 15.40 -23.91 -31.10
N PHE A 136 15.08 -24.71 -30.08
CA PHE A 136 13.76 -24.71 -29.44
C PHE A 136 13.54 -23.40 -28.68
N LEU A 137 14.51 -22.98 -27.85
CA LEU A 137 14.37 -21.77 -27.03
C LEU A 137 14.30 -20.50 -27.87
N THR A 138 15.15 -20.37 -28.90
CA THR A 138 15.14 -19.19 -29.77
C THR A 138 13.84 -19.04 -30.55
N ARG A 139 13.25 -20.16 -30.98
CA ARG A 139 11.95 -20.19 -31.66
C ARG A 139 10.80 -19.90 -30.71
N ALA A 140 10.79 -20.58 -29.55
CA ALA A 140 9.72 -20.48 -28.56
C ALA A 140 9.57 -19.06 -28.00
N PHE A 141 10.68 -18.35 -27.81
CA PHE A 141 10.71 -17.00 -27.26
C PHE A 141 10.96 -15.92 -28.31
N ALA A 142 10.99 -16.31 -29.60
CA ALA A 142 11.25 -15.41 -30.73
C ALA A 142 12.46 -14.48 -30.51
N LEU A 143 13.57 -15.04 -30.01
CA LEU A 143 14.76 -14.28 -29.60
C LEU A 143 15.38 -13.54 -30.79
N THR A 144 15.72 -12.26 -30.59
CA THR A 144 16.43 -11.43 -31.57
C THR A 144 17.91 -11.27 -31.21
N THR A 145 18.76 -10.89 -32.17
CA THR A 145 20.20 -10.73 -31.95
C THR A 145 20.49 -9.65 -30.89
N GLY A 146 21.35 -9.98 -29.92
CA GLY A 146 21.81 -9.06 -28.88
C GLY A 146 23.13 -8.35 -29.23
N GLY A 147 23.69 -7.63 -28.25
CA GLY A 147 24.89 -6.79 -28.45
C GLY A 147 26.24 -7.43 -28.12
N LYS A 148 26.27 -8.65 -27.56
CA LYS A 148 27.53 -9.31 -27.18
C LYS A 148 28.14 -10.05 -28.38
N SER A 149 29.44 -9.86 -28.59
CA SER A 149 30.21 -10.68 -29.52
C SER A 149 30.83 -11.84 -28.78
N VAL A 150 30.34 -13.06 -29.03
CA VAL A 150 30.93 -14.30 -28.50
C VAL A 150 31.38 -15.15 -29.68
N ASN A 151 32.66 -15.53 -29.70
CA ASN A 151 33.21 -16.37 -30.76
C ASN A 151 33.36 -17.81 -30.26
N LEU A 152 32.48 -18.70 -30.71
CA LEU A 152 32.47 -20.13 -30.40
C LEU A 152 33.01 -20.88 -31.63
N THR A 153 34.10 -21.63 -31.45
CA THR A 153 34.89 -22.14 -32.58
C THR A 153 34.25 -23.33 -33.30
N ASP A 154 33.37 -24.07 -32.62
CA ASP A 154 32.75 -25.31 -33.09
C ASP A 154 31.30 -25.15 -33.56
N VAL A 155 30.78 -23.91 -33.66
CA VAL A 155 29.38 -23.66 -34.04
C VAL A 155 29.20 -22.92 -35.37
N GLN A 156 30.25 -22.28 -35.91
CA GLN A 156 30.13 -21.37 -37.07
C GLN A 156 29.58 -22.06 -38.33
N HIS A 157 29.83 -23.35 -38.51
CA HIS A 157 29.36 -24.15 -39.64
C HIS A 157 28.29 -25.19 -39.25
N HIS A 158 27.77 -25.09 -38.03
CA HIS A 158 26.76 -26.00 -37.51
C HIS A 158 25.37 -25.59 -37.99
N TRP A 159 24.44 -26.55 -38.17
CA TRP A 159 23.06 -26.24 -38.61
C TRP A 159 22.32 -25.30 -37.65
N ALA A 160 22.72 -25.29 -36.38
CA ALA A 160 22.19 -24.42 -35.33
C ALA A 160 23.03 -23.14 -35.09
N ALA A 161 23.87 -22.73 -36.04
CA ALA A 161 24.74 -21.54 -35.90
C ALA A 161 23.96 -20.28 -35.52
N GLU A 162 22.83 -20.00 -36.19
CA GLU A 162 21.99 -18.83 -35.90
C GLU A 162 21.37 -18.89 -34.49
N PRO A 163 20.71 -19.98 -34.04
CA PRO A 163 20.27 -20.10 -32.67
C PRO A 163 21.35 -19.84 -31.61
N PHE A 164 22.58 -20.33 -31.84
CA PHE A 164 23.69 -20.05 -30.93
C PHE A 164 24.10 -18.59 -30.94
N GLN A 165 24.14 -17.95 -32.10
CA GLN A 165 24.41 -16.52 -32.21
C GLN A 165 23.37 -15.70 -31.45
N LEU A 166 22.07 -16.01 -31.60
CA LEU A 166 20.99 -15.33 -30.88
C LEU A 166 21.15 -15.47 -29.37
N MET A 167 21.33 -16.69 -28.86
CA MET A 167 21.46 -16.89 -27.41
C MET A 167 22.76 -16.30 -26.85
N SER A 168 23.89 -16.45 -27.53
CA SER A 168 25.19 -15.98 -27.04
C SER A 168 25.31 -14.45 -27.10
N SER A 169 24.75 -13.81 -28.13
CA SER A 169 24.73 -12.35 -28.24
C SER A 169 23.87 -11.66 -27.18
N ASN A 170 22.89 -12.38 -26.61
CA ASN A 170 22.12 -11.96 -25.44
C ASN A 170 22.78 -12.40 -24.10
N GLY A 171 23.88 -13.16 -24.14
CA GLY A 171 24.56 -13.66 -22.96
C GLY A 171 23.83 -14.79 -22.23
N LEU A 172 22.87 -15.46 -22.89
CA LEU A 172 22.08 -16.56 -22.32
C LEU A 172 22.89 -17.86 -22.25
N ILE A 173 23.83 -18.03 -23.17
CA ILE A 173 24.75 -19.16 -23.24
C ILE A 173 26.20 -18.69 -23.31
N GLY A 174 27.10 -19.52 -22.80
CA GLY A 174 28.55 -19.37 -22.92
C GLY A 174 29.21 -20.64 -23.45
N GLY A 175 30.46 -20.51 -23.85
CA GLY A 175 31.32 -21.64 -24.22
C GLY A 175 32.06 -22.23 -23.01
N TYR A 176 32.68 -23.37 -23.23
CA TYR A 176 33.68 -23.95 -22.34
C TYR A 176 34.96 -23.10 -22.36
N THR A 177 35.84 -23.34 -21.39
CA THR A 177 37.14 -22.65 -21.27
C THR A 177 38.06 -22.89 -22.47
N ASP A 178 37.81 -23.94 -23.25
CA ASP A 178 38.49 -24.27 -24.50
C ASP A 178 37.94 -23.51 -25.73
N GLY A 179 36.93 -22.64 -25.55
CA GLY A 179 36.31 -21.86 -26.63
C GLY A 179 35.24 -22.60 -27.43
N THR A 180 34.91 -23.84 -27.05
CA THR A 180 33.86 -24.66 -27.70
C THR A 180 32.50 -24.52 -27.02
N TYR A 181 31.43 -24.90 -27.69
CA TYR A 181 30.07 -25.00 -27.14
C TYR A 181 29.58 -26.45 -27.02
N ARG A 182 30.16 -27.36 -27.81
CA ARG A 182 29.84 -28.79 -27.94
C ARG A 182 28.39 -29.02 -28.35
N PRO A 183 27.96 -28.55 -29.55
CA PRO A 183 26.55 -28.48 -29.96
C PRO A 183 25.80 -29.82 -29.92
N ASP A 184 26.49 -30.93 -30.24
CA ASP A 184 25.88 -32.26 -30.31
C ASP A 184 25.84 -33.00 -28.96
N ARG A 185 26.39 -32.43 -27.88
CA ARG A 185 26.32 -33.03 -26.54
C ARG A 185 24.86 -33.02 -26.06
N SER A 186 24.40 -34.14 -25.52
CA SER A 186 23.08 -34.23 -24.89
C SER A 186 22.97 -33.38 -23.61
N VAL A 187 21.77 -32.86 -23.37
CA VAL A 187 21.44 -31.93 -22.29
C VAL A 187 20.72 -32.66 -21.16
N THR A 188 21.17 -32.45 -19.94
CA THR A 188 20.48 -32.99 -18.75
C THR A 188 19.24 -32.16 -18.42
N ARG A 189 18.30 -32.73 -17.64
CA ARG A 189 17.13 -32.00 -17.14
C ARG A 189 17.51 -30.75 -16.36
N ALA A 190 18.59 -30.80 -15.57
CA ALA A 190 19.11 -29.62 -14.86
C ALA A 190 19.60 -28.53 -15.82
N GLU A 191 20.40 -28.90 -16.83
CA GLU A 191 20.91 -27.96 -17.83
C GLU A 191 19.77 -27.31 -18.62
N PHE A 192 18.76 -28.09 -19.04
CA PHE A 192 17.60 -27.56 -19.75
C PHE A 192 16.80 -26.56 -18.89
N SER A 193 16.54 -26.90 -17.62
CA SER A 193 15.88 -25.98 -16.68
C SER A 193 16.64 -24.67 -16.50
N VAL A 194 17.98 -24.73 -16.44
CA VAL A 194 18.83 -23.53 -16.34
C VAL A 194 18.75 -22.68 -17.60
N PHE A 195 18.79 -23.28 -18.80
CA PHE A 195 18.64 -22.53 -20.04
C PHE A 195 17.27 -21.86 -20.14
N LEU A 196 16.20 -22.59 -19.83
CA LEU A 196 14.83 -22.07 -19.88
C LEU A 196 14.64 -20.93 -18.87
N ALA A 197 15.09 -21.10 -17.62
CA ALA A 197 15.01 -20.07 -16.59
C ALA A 197 15.75 -18.79 -16.98
N ARG A 198 16.93 -18.91 -17.61
CA ARG A 198 17.69 -17.74 -18.10
C ARG A 198 16.93 -16.99 -19.19
N VAL A 199 16.33 -17.70 -20.14
CA VAL A 199 15.55 -17.08 -21.22
C VAL A 199 14.33 -16.35 -20.65
N ILE A 200 13.59 -16.98 -19.74
CA ILE A 200 12.41 -16.34 -19.12
C ILE A 200 12.82 -15.08 -18.35
N ARG A 201 13.87 -15.14 -17.51
CA ARG A 201 14.37 -13.96 -16.78
C ARG A 201 14.84 -12.86 -17.72
N PHE A 202 15.46 -13.22 -18.84
CA PHE A 202 15.87 -12.25 -19.86
C PHE A 202 14.67 -11.57 -20.53
N GLU A 203 13.64 -12.33 -20.90
CA GLU A 203 12.42 -11.76 -21.50
C GLU A 203 11.67 -10.85 -20.53
N ARG A 204 11.61 -11.23 -19.24
CA ARG A 204 11.05 -10.39 -18.17
C ARG A 204 11.83 -9.07 -18.03
N GLN A 205 13.15 -9.13 -17.94
CA GLN A 205 13.98 -7.92 -17.85
C GLN A 205 13.85 -7.04 -19.09
N THR A 206 13.78 -7.63 -20.28
CA THR A 206 13.58 -6.90 -21.53
C THR A 206 12.22 -6.21 -21.55
N ALA A 207 11.18 -6.88 -21.06
CA ALA A 207 9.84 -6.30 -20.93
C ALA A 207 9.81 -5.13 -19.91
N ILE A 208 10.50 -5.26 -18.77
CA ILE A 208 10.64 -4.16 -17.79
C ILE A 208 11.33 -2.95 -18.41
N VAL A 209 12.48 -3.14 -19.07
CA VAL A 209 13.25 -2.05 -19.69
C VAL A 209 12.45 -1.38 -20.82
N ALA A 210 11.70 -2.15 -21.59
CA ALA A 210 10.83 -1.64 -22.64
C ALA A 210 9.50 -1.05 -22.12
N GLN A 211 9.20 -1.21 -20.82
CA GLN A 211 7.91 -0.94 -20.20
C GLN A 211 6.73 -1.65 -20.93
N ASP A 212 6.99 -2.83 -21.46
CA ASP A 212 5.98 -3.71 -22.07
C ASP A 212 5.33 -4.58 -20.98
N TRP A 213 4.39 -3.98 -20.25
CA TRP A 213 3.76 -4.62 -19.09
C TRP A 213 2.91 -5.83 -19.48
N ASP A 214 2.29 -5.84 -20.66
CA ASP A 214 1.52 -6.99 -21.11
C ASP A 214 2.44 -8.19 -21.37
N LYS A 215 3.62 -7.96 -21.97
CA LYS A 215 4.65 -8.99 -22.10
C LYS A 215 5.18 -9.45 -20.75
N LEU A 216 5.50 -8.54 -19.82
CA LEU A 216 5.95 -8.92 -18.48
C LEU A 216 4.92 -9.79 -17.76
N ILE A 217 3.65 -9.37 -17.75
CA ILE A 217 2.53 -10.09 -17.13
C ILE A 217 2.33 -11.47 -17.77
N SER A 218 2.55 -11.61 -19.08
CA SER A 218 2.48 -12.93 -19.74
C SER A 218 3.54 -13.92 -19.23
N TYR A 219 4.65 -13.42 -18.69
CA TYR A 219 5.66 -14.20 -17.99
C TYR A 219 5.48 -14.22 -16.48
N MET A 220 4.42 -13.63 -15.94
CA MET A 220 4.11 -13.72 -14.51
C MET A 220 3.21 -14.90 -14.20
N THR A 221 3.53 -15.66 -13.16
CA THR A 221 2.57 -16.66 -12.66
C THR A 221 1.34 -15.96 -12.06
N VAL A 222 0.22 -16.67 -11.95
CA VAL A 222 -0.94 -16.17 -11.19
C VAL A 222 -0.55 -15.82 -9.75
N GLY A 223 0.39 -16.56 -9.15
CA GLY A 223 0.90 -16.28 -7.81
C GLY A 223 1.64 -14.93 -7.76
N GLU A 224 2.56 -14.70 -8.69
CA GLU A 224 3.29 -13.43 -8.81
C GLU A 224 2.33 -12.25 -9.03
N GLN A 225 1.34 -12.42 -9.91
CA GLN A 225 0.32 -11.40 -10.18
C GLN A 225 -0.53 -11.08 -8.95
N VAL A 226 -1.01 -12.10 -8.23
CA VAL A 226 -1.75 -11.91 -6.98
C VAL A 226 -0.88 -11.28 -5.91
N GLY A 227 0.40 -11.66 -5.83
CA GLY A 227 1.38 -11.06 -4.93
C GLY A 227 1.46 -9.54 -5.07
N GLN A 228 1.50 -9.06 -6.32
CA GLN A 228 1.50 -7.64 -6.62
C GLN A 228 0.25 -6.89 -6.11
N MET A 229 -0.85 -7.59 -5.89
CA MET A 229 -2.11 -7.05 -5.36
C MET A 229 -2.20 -7.07 -3.83
N LEU A 230 -1.13 -7.46 -3.13
CA LEU A 230 -1.11 -7.51 -1.66
C LEU A 230 -0.14 -6.49 -1.07
N MET A 231 -0.59 -5.81 -0.02
CA MET A 231 0.22 -4.86 0.75
C MET A 231 0.04 -5.11 2.26
N PRO A 232 0.75 -6.08 2.85
CA PRO A 232 0.70 -6.32 4.30
C PRO A 232 1.42 -5.24 5.11
N ASP A 233 1.10 -5.17 6.41
CA ASP A 233 1.93 -4.44 7.36
C ASP A 233 3.11 -5.27 7.86
N MET A 234 4.10 -4.58 8.41
CA MET A 234 5.30 -5.22 8.99
C MET A 234 5.47 -4.88 10.46
N ARG A 235 4.40 -4.58 11.22
CA ARG A 235 4.53 -4.00 12.58
C ARG A 235 5.32 -4.90 13.53
N GLN A 236 5.10 -6.20 13.47
CA GLN A 236 5.70 -7.15 14.40
C GLN A 236 6.05 -8.48 13.76
N TRP A 237 7.11 -9.10 14.27
CA TRP A 237 7.49 -10.47 13.97
C TRP A 237 7.86 -11.17 15.29
N ASN A 238 7.28 -12.36 15.54
CA ASN A 238 7.42 -13.10 16.81
C ASN A 238 7.15 -12.24 18.06
N GLY A 239 6.14 -11.37 17.97
CA GLY A 239 5.74 -10.47 19.06
C GLY A 239 6.65 -9.24 19.28
N GLN A 240 7.74 -9.11 18.52
CA GLN A 240 8.67 -7.98 18.62
C GLN A 240 8.45 -6.96 17.49
N PRO A 241 8.64 -5.65 17.75
CA PRO A 241 8.64 -4.64 16.69
C PRO A 241 9.67 -4.97 15.60
N THR A 242 9.29 -4.81 14.34
CA THR A 242 10.19 -5.08 13.21
C THR A 242 10.82 -3.79 12.71
N THR A 243 12.11 -3.62 12.96
CA THR A 243 12.88 -2.41 12.58
C THR A 243 14.01 -2.71 11.59
N THR A 244 14.19 -3.98 11.23
CA THR A 244 15.13 -4.45 10.20
C THR A 244 14.47 -5.57 9.41
N VAL A 245 14.97 -5.84 8.20
CA VAL A 245 14.59 -7.06 7.47
C VAL A 245 15.01 -8.28 8.28
N ASN A 246 14.05 -9.15 8.59
CA ASN A 246 14.26 -10.43 9.26
C ASN A 246 13.85 -11.58 8.31
N GLU A 247 14.17 -12.81 8.69
CA GLU A 247 13.87 -14.00 7.86
C GLU A 247 12.38 -14.17 7.54
N GLY A 248 11.48 -13.80 8.46
CA GLY A 248 10.04 -13.85 8.20
C GLY A 248 9.62 -12.85 7.13
N LEU A 249 10.08 -11.61 7.27
CA LEU A 249 9.79 -10.53 6.32
C LEU A 249 10.38 -10.82 4.93
N LYS A 250 11.61 -11.32 4.88
CA LYS A 250 12.26 -11.77 3.65
C LYS A 250 11.43 -12.83 2.93
N ARG A 251 11.01 -13.88 3.66
CA ARG A 251 10.16 -14.95 3.11
C ARG A 251 8.82 -14.40 2.65
N SER A 252 8.14 -13.57 3.43
CA SER A 252 6.86 -13.01 3.01
C SER A 252 7.00 -12.18 1.72
N VAL A 253 8.08 -11.40 1.57
CA VAL A 253 8.34 -10.64 0.34
C VAL A 253 8.62 -11.57 -0.85
N GLN A 254 9.50 -12.56 -0.67
CA GLN A 254 9.98 -13.44 -1.75
C GLN A 254 9.00 -14.54 -2.13
N ASP A 255 8.41 -15.22 -1.14
CA ASP A 255 7.54 -16.38 -1.37
C ASP A 255 6.14 -15.97 -1.88
N LEU A 256 5.72 -14.73 -1.59
CA LEU A 256 4.42 -14.19 -2.03
C LEU A 256 4.52 -13.16 -3.15
N ASP A 257 5.73 -12.80 -3.60
CA ASP A 257 5.98 -11.78 -4.63
C ASP A 257 5.22 -10.46 -4.34
N LEU A 258 5.33 -9.96 -3.10
CA LEU A 258 4.48 -8.86 -2.62
C LEU A 258 4.58 -7.59 -3.48
N GLY A 259 3.46 -6.90 -3.65
CA GLY A 259 3.38 -5.65 -4.41
C GLY A 259 3.80 -4.42 -3.63
N GLY A 260 3.67 -4.48 -2.32
CA GLY A 260 4.09 -3.40 -1.43
C GLY A 260 4.00 -3.76 0.03
N MET A 261 4.39 -2.82 0.90
CA MET A 261 4.26 -2.94 2.34
C MET A 261 3.96 -1.58 2.99
N ILE A 262 3.23 -1.60 4.11
CA ILE A 262 2.94 -0.39 4.91
C ILE A 262 3.75 -0.36 6.21
N LEU A 263 4.32 0.81 6.52
CA LEU A 263 5.06 1.10 7.75
C LEU A 263 4.17 1.80 8.79
N PHE A 264 4.47 1.55 10.05
CA PHE A 264 3.86 2.17 11.24
C PHE A 264 4.92 2.58 12.27
N ASP A 265 4.53 3.24 13.36
CA ASP A 265 5.44 3.64 14.46
C ASP A 265 6.34 2.51 14.95
N LYS A 266 5.82 1.28 15.02
CA LYS A 266 6.59 0.11 15.49
C LYS A 266 7.79 -0.21 14.60
N ASN A 267 7.83 0.31 13.38
CA ASN A 267 8.92 0.10 12.42
C ASN A 267 10.00 1.19 12.50
N ILE A 268 9.78 2.21 13.32
CA ILE A 268 10.51 3.46 13.26
C ILE A 268 11.25 3.69 14.57
N VAL A 269 12.59 3.66 14.49
CA VAL A 269 13.49 4.06 15.58
C VAL A 269 14.03 5.46 15.32
N ASN A 270 14.57 5.68 14.11
CA ASN A 270 15.07 6.96 13.64
C ASN A 270 15.17 6.96 12.11
N ALA A 271 15.39 8.13 11.51
CA ALA A 271 15.39 8.28 10.05
C ALA A 271 16.45 7.41 9.33
N ARG A 272 17.66 7.29 9.91
CA ARG A 272 18.73 6.46 9.34
C ARG A 272 18.34 4.98 9.31
N GLN A 273 17.71 4.48 10.37
CA GLN A 273 17.23 3.10 10.41
C GLN A 273 16.11 2.86 9.39
N VAL A 274 15.18 3.82 9.20
CA VAL A 274 14.12 3.68 8.19
C VAL A 274 14.71 3.62 6.78
N VAL A 275 15.68 4.48 6.44
CA VAL A 275 16.38 4.41 5.14
C VAL A 275 17.04 3.05 4.91
N GLN A 276 17.68 2.48 5.93
CA GLN A 276 18.26 1.14 5.84
C GLN A 276 17.17 0.09 5.59
N LEU A 277 16.08 0.14 6.35
CA LEU A 277 14.96 -0.81 6.23
C LEU A 277 14.33 -0.75 4.84
N THR A 278 14.02 0.45 4.32
CA THR A 278 13.40 0.60 3.00
C THR A 278 14.35 0.16 1.88
N HIS A 279 15.65 0.45 2.01
CA HIS A 279 16.69 -0.02 1.08
C HIS A 279 16.81 -1.54 1.04
N ASP A 280 16.85 -2.19 2.21
CA ASP A 280 16.98 -3.64 2.29
C ASP A 280 15.69 -4.34 1.82
N LEU A 281 14.51 -3.76 2.07
CA LEU A 281 13.25 -4.26 1.54
C LEU A 281 13.20 -4.26 0.01
N GLN A 282 13.66 -3.17 -0.64
CA GLN A 282 13.70 -3.13 -2.11
C GLN A 282 14.66 -4.18 -2.68
N LYS A 283 15.78 -4.44 -2.01
CA LYS A 283 16.68 -5.54 -2.41
C LYS A 283 16.04 -6.92 -2.31
N GLU A 284 15.27 -7.19 -1.25
CA GLU A 284 14.60 -8.49 -1.11
C GLU A 284 13.47 -8.67 -2.13
N ALA A 285 12.88 -7.59 -2.63
CA ALA A 285 11.82 -7.61 -3.65
C ALA A 285 12.30 -8.04 -5.05
N GLY A 286 13.59 -7.87 -5.35
CA GLY A 286 14.17 -8.31 -6.61
C GLY A 286 13.72 -7.47 -7.82
N GLU A 287 13.26 -8.12 -8.89
CA GLU A 287 12.93 -7.46 -10.17
C GLU A 287 11.59 -6.70 -10.14
N LEU A 288 10.71 -7.00 -9.18
CA LEU A 288 9.42 -6.34 -9.00
C LEU A 288 9.47 -5.51 -7.70
N PRO A 289 9.81 -4.21 -7.77
CA PRO A 289 10.06 -3.36 -6.60
C PRO A 289 8.79 -3.16 -5.78
N LEU A 290 8.90 -2.98 -4.47
CA LEU A 290 7.77 -2.76 -3.57
C LEU A 290 7.27 -1.32 -3.63
N PHE A 291 5.95 -1.12 -3.54
CA PHE A 291 5.43 0.12 -2.98
C PHE A 291 5.67 0.15 -1.47
N LEU A 292 6.43 1.11 -0.96
CA LEU A 292 6.57 1.31 0.48
C LEU A 292 5.72 2.52 0.90
N GLY A 293 4.71 2.24 1.71
CA GLY A 293 3.66 3.20 2.09
C GLY A 293 3.65 3.54 3.58
N ILE A 294 3.07 4.70 3.91
CA ILE A 294 2.89 5.16 5.29
C ILE A 294 1.70 6.12 5.42
N ASP A 295 1.12 6.21 6.62
CA ASP A 295 0.17 7.26 6.99
C ASP A 295 0.89 8.51 7.53
N GLN A 296 1.27 9.43 6.65
CA GLN A 296 1.85 10.74 7.02
C GLN A 296 0.88 11.86 6.61
N GLU A 297 -0.22 12.00 7.34
CA GLU A 297 -1.26 13.02 7.09
C GLU A 297 -0.83 14.42 7.58
N GLY A 298 0.00 14.46 8.62
CA GLY A 298 0.29 15.67 9.39
C GLY A 298 -0.65 15.83 10.59
N GLY A 299 -0.39 16.82 11.44
CA GLY A 299 -1.14 17.05 12.67
C GLY A 299 -1.05 15.85 13.62
N VAL A 300 -2.20 15.22 13.89
CA VAL A 300 -2.33 14.11 14.85
C VAL A 300 -1.91 12.75 14.29
N ILE A 301 -1.84 12.57 12.97
CA ILE A 301 -1.36 11.35 12.33
C ILE A 301 -0.04 11.65 11.61
N LYS A 302 1.07 11.32 12.27
CA LYS A 302 2.43 11.52 11.78
C LYS A 302 3.35 10.43 12.32
N ARG A 303 4.32 10.05 11.51
CA ARG A 303 5.21 8.89 11.69
C ARG A 303 6.68 9.23 11.42
N ILE A 304 7.00 10.28 10.66
CA ILE A 304 8.39 10.62 10.30
C ILE A 304 9.21 10.96 11.57
N PRO A 305 10.28 10.20 11.87
CA PRO A 305 11.12 10.43 13.04
C PRO A 305 11.98 11.69 12.87
N GLY A 306 11.80 12.67 13.74
CA GLY A 306 12.51 13.96 13.66
C GLY A 306 12.03 14.88 12.53
N GLY A 307 10.97 14.49 11.81
CA GLY A 307 10.40 15.25 10.72
C GLY A 307 9.65 16.50 11.16
N THR A 308 9.17 17.23 10.17
CA THR A 308 8.41 18.46 10.37
C THR A 308 7.02 18.16 10.93
N ASN A 309 6.64 18.82 12.03
CA ASN A 309 5.36 18.65 12.74
C ASN A 309 4.27 19.54 12.15
N LEU A 310 3.92 19.31 10.88
CA LEU A 310 2.85 20.05 10.20
C LEU A 310 1.58 20.19 11.07
N PRO A 311 0.95 21.38 11.14
CA PRO A 311 -0.20 21.64 12.01
C PRO A 311 -1.44 20.75 11.79
N GLY A 312 -1.58 20.13 10.61
CA GLY A 312 -2.68 19.23 10.25
C GLY A 312 -3.65 19.81 9.22
N GLN A 313 -4.54 18.97 8.69
CA GLN A 313 -5.43 19.37 7.60
C GLN A 313 -6.46 20.41 8.03
N MET A 314 -7.04 20.31 9.23
CA MET A 314 -8.00 21.32 9.68
C MET A 314 -7.36 22.69 9.93
N ALA A 315 -6.10 22.72 10.36
CA ALA A 315 -5.32 23.97 10.43
C ALA A 315 -5.14 24.58 9.03
N LEU A 316 -4.77 23.77 8.03
CA LEU A 316 -4.72 24.21 6.62
C LEU A 316 -6.09 24.71 6.14
N GLY A 317 -7.17 24.02 6.52
CA GLY A 317 -8.54 24.46 6.32
C GLY A 317 -8.78 25.87 6.84
N ALA A 318 -8.35 26.14 8.08
CA ALA A 318 -8.52 27.43 8.72
C ALA A 318 -7.74 28.55 8.01
N THR A 319 -6.61 28.23 7.38
CA THR A 319 -5.90 29.19 6.52
C THR A 319 -6.63 29.48 5.20
N GLY A 320 -7.42 28.53 4.69
CA GLY A 320 -8.04 28.56 3.36
C GLY A 320 -7.05 28.63 2.18
N ASN A 321 -5.74 28.51 2.43
CA ASN A 321 -4.70 28.87 1.50
C ASN A 321 -4.18 27.66 0.71
N VAL A 322 -4.52 27.62 -0.58
CA VAL A 322 -4.14 26.57 -1.53
C VAL A 322 -2.61 26.46 -1.68
N THR A 323 -1.89 27.58 -1.64
CA THR A 323 -0.41 27.59 -1.74
C THR A 323 0.22 26.90 -0.54
N LEU A 324 -0.30 27.15 0.67
CA LEU A 324 0.19 26.49 1.89
C LEU A 324 -0.15 24.99 1.90
N ALA A 325 -1.34 24.60 1.44
CA ALA A 325 -1.69 23.18 1.31
C ALA A 325 -0.77 22.45 0.31
N LYS A 326 -0.44 23.08 -0.82
CA LYS A 326 0.54 22.54 -1.78
C LYS A 326 1.94 22.46 -1.18
N ALA A 327 2.39 23.49 -0.45
CA ALA A 327 3.68 23.50 0.22
C ALA A 327 3.79 22.40 1.29
N ALA A 328 2.73 22.19 2.08
CA ALA A 328 2.63 21.10 3.06
C ALA A 328 2.72 19.72 2.39
N GLY A 329 2.01 19.52 1.27
CA GLY A 329 2.13 18.29 0.48
C GLY A 329 3.54 18.07 -0.06
N LYS A 330 4.16 19.12 -0.62
CA LYS A 330 5.51 19.05 -1.20
C LYS A 330 6.57 18.69 -0.16
N LEU A 331 6.63 19.41 0.96
CA LEU A 331 7.63 19.14 1.99
C LEU A 331 7.44 17.75 2.62
N THR A 332 6.18 17.31 2.79
CA THR A 332 5.89 15.96 3.29
C THR A 332 6.44 14.92 2.33
N GLY A 333 6.22 15.09 1.03
CA GLY A 333 6.75 14.19 0.02
C GLY A 333 8.29 14.19 -0.03
N GLU A 334 8.93 15.35 0.14
CA GLU A 334 10.40 15.46 0.18
C GLU A 334 11.00 14.70 1.37
N GLU A 335 10.40 14.81 2.56
CA GLU A 335 10.84 14.02 3.73
C GLU A 335 10.57 12.52 3.56
N LEU A 336 9.43 12.13 2.98
CA LEU A 336 9.12 10.71 2.71
C LEU A 336 10.07 10.09 1.69
N ARG A 337 10.43 10.82 0.62
CA ARG A 337 11.41 10.33 -0.36
C ARG A 337 12.80 10.18 0.23
N ALA A 338 13.20 11.09 1.11
CA ALA A 338 14.46 10.95 1.86
C ALA A 338 14.50 9.68 2.73
N LEU A 339 13.34 9.14 3.13
CA LEU A 339 13.20 7.87 3.85
C LEU A 339 13.08 6.64 2.94
N GLY A 340 13.03 6.83 1.61
CA GLY A 340 12.81 5.74 0.66
C GLY A 340 11.36 5.25 0.60
N LEU A 341 10.39 6.12 0.92
CA LEU A 341 8.95 5.84 0.83
C LEU A 341 8.35 6.47 -0.43
N GLN A 342 7.46 5.75 -1.10
CA GLN A 342 6.87 6.17 -2.39
C GLN A 342 5.37 6.45 -2.29
N VAL A 343 4.69 5.91 -1.28
CA VAL A 343 3.24 6.07 -1.12
C VAL A 343 2.95 6.77 0.20
N ASN A 344 2.14 7.83 0.15
CA ASN A 344 1.54 8.42 1.33
C ASN A 344 0.03 8.20 1.28
N PHE A 345 -0.53 7.60 2.32
CA PHE A 345 -1.98 7.44 2.50
C PHE A 345 -2.60 8.76 2.99
N ALA A 346 -2.45 9.80 2.17
CA ALA A 346 -2.93 11.16 2.39
C ALA A 346 -3.03 11.89 1.03
N PRO A 347 -3.79 12.98 0.92
CA PRO A 347 -4.62 13.59 1.97
C PRO A 347 -5.92 12.83 2.29
N VAL A 348 -6.50 13.15 3.45
CA VAL A 348 -7.89 12.77 3.78
C VAL A 348 -8.83 13.76 3.08
N LEU A 349 -9.74 13.25 2.25
CA LEU A 349 -10.72 14.03 1.48
C LEU A 349 -12.14 13.94 2.05
N ASP A 350 -12.30 13.31 3.22
CA ASP A 350 -13.57 13.27 3.92
C ASP A 350 -14.02 14.67 4.33
N VAL A 351 -15.27 15.02 4.03
CA VAL A 351 -15.89 16.28 4.49
C VAL A 351 -16.45 16.07 5.88
N ASN A 352 -15.88 16.75 6.88
CA ASN A 352 -16.24 16.57 8.29
C ASN A 352 -17.51 17.37 8.62
N SER A 353 -18.64 16.93 8.07
CA SER A 353 -19.97 17.56 8.21
C SER A 353 -20.72 17.16 9.48
N ASN A 354 -20.25 16.12 10.18
CA ASN A 354 -20.80 15.66 11.45
C ASN A 354 -19.84 15.98 12.61
N PRO A 355 -20.20 16.86 13.56
CA PRO A 355 -19.36 17.12 14.72
C PRO A 355 -19.18 15.90 15.62
N ASP A 356 -20.11 14.95 15.57
CA ASP A 356 -20.08 13.69 16.32
C ASP A 356 -19.27 12.59 15.64
N ASN A 357 -18.56 12.90 14.53
CA ASN A 357 -17.67 11.95 13.88
C ASN A 357 -16.49 11.56 14.79
N PRO A 358 -16.35 10.28 15.17
CA PRO A 358 -15.36 9.86 16.15
C PRO A 358 -13.98 9.55 15.56
N ILE A 359 -13.75 9.69 14.25
CA ILE A 359 -12.53 9.19 13.60
C ILE A 359 -11.86 10.17 12.63
N ILE A 360 -12.61 11.04 11.96
CA ILE A 360 -12.11 12.03 11.02
C ILE A 360 -11.76 13.33 11.77
N GLY A 361 -12.75 14.13 12.18
CA GLY A 361 -12.53 15.39 12.90
C GLY A 361 -11.44 16.25 12.24
N MET A 362 -10.46 16.67 13.04
CA MET A 362 -9.29 17.47 12.64
C MET A 362 -8.39 16.85 11.56
N ARG A 363 -8.62 15.57 11.19
CA ARG A 363 -7.97 14.95 10.03
C ARG A 363 -8.55 15.46 8.71
N SER A 364 -9.77 16.00 8.69
CA SER A 364 -10.34 16.67 7.51
C SER A 364 -9.86 18.11 7.41
N PHE A 365 -9.89 18.68 6.21
CA PHE A 365 -9.72 20.13 6.03
C PHE A 365 -10.90 20.93 6.62
N GLY A 366 -12.09 20.36 6.75
CA GLY A 366 -13.25 21.08 7.28
C GLY A 366 -14.60 20.47 6.88
N SER A 367 -15.67 21.24 7.09
CA SER A 367 -17.05 20.79 6.78
C SER A 367 -17.60 21.28 5.44
N ASP A 368 -16.81 22.06 4.68
CA ASP A 368 -17.19 22.58 3.37
C ASP A 368 -16.53 21.77 2.24
N ALA A 369 -17.35 21.21 1.34
CA ALA A 369 -16.87 20.31 0.29
C ALA A 369 -16.00 21.03 -0.75
N ASP A 370 -16.26 22.30 -1.06
CA ASP A 370 -15.45 23.08 -2.01
C ASP A 370 -14.05 23.38 -1.45
N MET A 371 -13.97 23.75 -0.18
CA MET A 371 -12.70 23.95 0.52
C MET A 371 -11.90 22.65 0.60
N VAL A 372 -12.53 21.54 1.02
CA VAL A 372 -11.88 20.22 1.07
C VAL A 372 -11.36 19.82 -0.31
N SER A 373 -12.15 20.05 -1.37
CA SER A 373 -11.76 19.76 -2.75
C SER A 373 -10.51 20.56 -3.19
N ARG A 374 -10.52 21.88 -2.97
CA ARG A 374 -9.41 22.76 -3.40
C ARG A 374 -8.12 22.50 -2.62
N LEU A 375 -8.20 22.37 -1.29
CA LEU A 375 -7.02 22.13 -0.46
C LEU A 375 -6.49 20.70 -0.61
N GLY A 376 -7.38 19.71 -0.71
CA GLY A 376 -7.03 18.33 -1.00
C GLY A 376 -6.28 18.19 -2.33
N LEU A 377 -6.79 18.79 -3.40
CA LEU A 377 -6.11 18.80 -4.71
C LEU A 377 -4.72 19.45 -4.64
N ALA A 378 -4.59 20.55 -3.89
CA ALA A 378 -3.30 21.21 -3.71
C ALA A 378 -2.28 20.31 -3.02
N THR A 379 -2.68 19.61 -1.95
CA THR A 379 -1.83 18.64 -1.24
C THR A 379 -1.42 17.48 -2.15
N ILE A 380 -2.34 16.94 -2.96
CA ILE A 380 -2.04 15.89 -3.97
C ILE A 380 -0.97 16.38 -4.94
N GLN A 381 -1.10 17.60 -5.45
CA GLN A 381 -0.12 18.19 -6.37
C GLN A 381 1.25 18.39 -5.69
N GLY A 382 1.28 18.76 -4.41
CA GLY A 382 2.51 18.88 -3.64
C GLY A 382 3.23 17.54 -3.51
N LEU A 383 2.52 16.49 -3.07
CA LEU A 383 3.08 15.14 -2.95
C LEU A 383 3.62 14.63 -4.29
N ARG A 384 2.84 14.78 -5.36
CA ARG A 384 3.25 14.40 -6.72
C ARG A 384 4.51 15.15 -7.17
N GLN A 385 4.59 16.45 -6.89
CA GLN A 385 5.77 17.27 -7.24
C GLN A 385 7.04 16.75 -6.55
N ALA A 386 6.92 16.19 -5.35
CA ALA A 386 8.03 15.57 -4.64
C ALA A 386 8.30 14.11 -5.08
N GLY A 387 7.53 13.55 -6.01
CA GLY A 387 7.67 12.16 -6.44
C GLY A 387 7.09 11.15 -5.45
N VAL A 388 6.05 11.52 -4.70
CA VAL A 388 5.29 10.62 -3.81
C VAL A 388 3.86 10.46 -4.31
N ILE A 389 3.39 9.22 -4.35
CA ILE A 389 2.03 8.84 -4.70
C ILE A 389 1.10 9.25 -3.55
N ALA A 390 0.16 10.14 -3.85
CA ALA A 390 -0.96 10.45 -2.96
C ALA A 390 -2.05 9.39 -3.10
N ALA A 391 -2.38 8.73 -1.98
CA ALA A 391 -3.49 7.80 -1.87
C ALA A 391 -4.61 8.45 -1.04
N VAL A 392 -5.57 9.06 -1.73
CA VAL A 392 -6.64 9.85 -1.10
C VAL A 392 -7.70 8.95 -0.47
N LYS A 393 -8.28 9.40 0.65
CA LYS A 393 -9.14 8.54 1.49
C LYS A 393 -10.24 9.31 2.23
N HIS A 394 -11.35 8.68 2.65
CA HIS A 394 -11.68 7.26 2.48
C HIS A 394 -12.91 7.15 1.57
N PHE A 395 -12.70 6.80 0.30
CA PHE A 395 -13.79 6.75 -0.69
C PHE A 395 -14.87 5.75 -0.27
N PRO A 396 -16.17 6.06 -0.39
CA PRO A 396 -16.79 7.28 -0.95
C PRO A 396 -16.93 8.50 -0.03
N GLY A 397 -16.51 8.43 1.23
CA GLY A 397 -16.55 9.54 2.20
C GLY A 397 -16.94 9.07 3.60
N HIS A 398 -16.12 9.38 4.61
CA HIS A 398 -16.29 8.94 6.01
C HIS A 398 -16.74 10.07 6.95
N GLY A 399 -16.70 11.32 6.51
CA GLY A 399 -16.78 12.49 7.40
C GLY A 399 -18.14 12.76 8.04
N ASP A 400 -19.22 12.07 7.65
CA ASP A 400 -20.56 12.20 8.26
C ASP A 400 -20.97 10.99 9.13
N THR A 401 -20.09 10.00 9.32
CA THR A 401 -20.39 8.81 10.12
C THR A 401 -20.41 9.10 11.63
N THR A 402 -21.11 8.27 12.41
CA THR A 402 -21.14 8.29 13.88
C THR A 402 -20.46 7.06 14.51
N VAL A 403 -20.02 6.11 13.69
CA VAL A 403 -19.37 4.86 14.11
C VAL A 403 -17.95 4.86 13.57
N ASP A 404 -16.98 4.50 14.41
CA ASP A 404 -15.60 4.27 13.98
C ASP A 404 -15.51 2.92 13.26
N SER A 405 -14.99 2.92 12.02
CA SER A 405 -14.79 1.71 11.22
C SER A 405 -13.81 0.71 11.83
N HIS A 406 -12.96 1.14 12.77
CA HIS A 406 -12.09 0.25 13.55
C HIS A 406 -12.88 -0.58 14.58
N LEU A 407 -14.06 -0.11 14.99
CA LEU A 407 -14.85 -0.70 16.08
C LEU A 407 -16.14 -1.38 15.58
N GLY A 408 -16.66 -0.97 14.42
CA GLY A 408 -17.85 -1.56 13.79
C GLY A 408 -18.05 -1.08 12.36
N LEU A 409 -19.16 -1.45 11.71
CA LEU A 409 -19.47 -1.05 10.33
C LEU A 409 -20.27 0.28 10.30
N PRO A 410 -19.69 1.39 9.80
CA PRO A 410 -20.42 2.64 9.63
C PRO A 410 -21.36 2.56 8.42
N VAL A 411 -22.51 3.24 8.52
CA VAL A 411 -23.53 3.26 7.47
C VAL A 411 -23.94 4.71 7.18
N LEU A 412 -23.94 5.10 5.90
CA LEU A 412 -24.43 6.40 5.43
C LEU A 412 -25.65 6.20 4.53
N THR A 413 -26.78 6.79 4.92
CA THR A 413 -28.09 6.60 4.27
C THR A 413 -28.52 7.81 3.43
N HIS A 414 -27.60 8.73 3.14
CA HIS A 414 -27.88 9.94 2.34
C HIS A 414 -28.30 9.61 0.92
N ASN A 415 -29.18 10.44 0.35
CA ASN A 415 -29.60 10.31 -1.03
C ASN A 415 -28.45 10.67 -2.00
N ARG A 416 -28.65 10.33 -3.27
CA ARG A 416 -27.62 10.51 -4.30
C ARG A 416 -27.19 11.96 -4.48
N GLU A 417 -28.13 12.90 -4.50
CA GLU A 417 -27.87 14.33 -4.63
C GLU A 417 -26.95 14.87 -3.52
N ARG A 418 -27.20 14.46 -2.27
CA ARG A 418 -26.35 14.79 -1.14
C ARG A 418 -24.94 14.20 -1.29
N LEU A 419 -24.86 12.92 -1.62
CA LEU A 419 -23.56 12.24 -1.82
C LEU A 419 -22.74 12.92 -2.91
N ASP A 420 -23.36 13.30 -4.04
CA ASP A 420 -22.68 14.01 -5.12
C ASP A 420 -22.24 15.42 -4.72
N ALA A 421 -23.04 16.14 -3.93
CA ALA A 421 -22.75 17.51 -3.51
C ALA A 421 -21.68 17.62 -2.40
N VAL A 422 -21.55 16.60 -1.55
CA VAL A 422 -20.71 16.66 -0.35
C VAL A 422 -19.63 15.58 -0.36
N GLU A 423 -19.99 14.30 -0.20
CA GLU A 423 -19.03 13.23 0.04
C GLU A 423 -18.17 12.90 -1.20
N LEU A 424 -18.79 12.82 -2.39
CA LEU A 424 -18.12 12.46 -3.64
C LEU A 424 -17.38 13.62 -4.32
N LYS A 425 -17.74 14.86 -4.00
CA LYS A 425 -17.23 16.07 -4.67
C LYS A 425 -15.70 16.22 -4.55
N PRO A 426 -15.06 16.04 -3.39
CA PRO A 426 -13.60 16.03 -3.27
C PRO A 426 -12.93 14.93 -4.10
N PHE A 427 -13.52 13.73 -4.15
CA PHE A 427 -12.95 12.63 -4.95
C PHE A 427 -13.07 12.88 -6.45
N ARG A 428 -14.19 13.43 -6.91
CA ARG A 428 -14.37 13.85 -8.32
C ARG A 428 -13.31 14.88 -8.71
N THR A 429 -13.10 15.89 -7.86
CA THR A 429 -12.05 16.91 -8.06
C THR A 429 -10.65 16.28 -8.09
N ALA A 430 -10.37 15.30 -7.22
CA ALA A 430 -9.09 14.59 -7.20
C ALA A 430 -8.86 13.76 -8.47
N ILE A 431 -9.90 13.08 -8.98
CA ILE A 431 -9.86 12.32 -10.24
C ILE A 431 -9.60 13.24 -11.42
N GLU A 432 -10.31 14.37 -11.52
CA GLU A 432 -10.08 15.41 -12.53
C GLU A 432 -8.65 16.00 -12.43
N GLY A 433 -8.10 16.09 -11.22
CA GLY A 433 -6.72 16.45 -10.94
C GLY A 433 -5.67 15.35 -11.19
N GLY A 434 -6.11 14.18 -11.68
CA GLY A 434 -5.28 13.05 -12.03
C GLY A 434 -4.69 12.30 -10.85
N VAL A 435 -5.41 12.19 -9.72
CA VAL A 435 -4.97 11.40 -8.56
C VAL A 435 -4.60 9.97 -8.95
N ASP A 436 -3.51 9.46 -8.37
CA ASP A 436 -2.92 8.17 -8.78
C ASP A 436 -3.50 6.97 -8.02
N MET A 437 -3.88 7.19 -6.75
CA MET A 437 -4.41 6.14 -5.88
C MET A 437 -5.59 6.66 -5.04
N ILE A 438 -6.63 5.84 -4.91
CA ILE A 438 -7.81 6.10 -4.07
C ILE A 438 -7.96 4.92 -3.12
N MET A 439 -8.00 5.20 -1.82
CA MET A 439 -8.29 4.23 -0.78
C MET A 439 -9.79 4.18 -0.50
N THR A 440 -10.39 3.00 -0.57
CA THR A 440 -11.80 2.78 -0.20
C THR A 440 -11.96 2.47 1.29
N GLY A 441 -12.90 3.13 1.96
CA GLY A 441 -13.24 2.88 3.35
C GLY A 441 -14.29 1.77 3.53
N HIS A 442 -14.23 1.09 4.67
CA HIS A 442 -15.20 0.06 5.06
C HIS A 442 -16.51 0.68 5.58
N ILE A 443 -17.26 1.34 4.70
CA ILE A 443 -18.47 2.10 5.02
C ILE A 443 -19.58 1.66 4.08
N ALA A 444 -20.78 1.38 4.59
CA ALA A 444 -21.91 1.00 3.75
C ALA A 444 -22.71 2.21 3.26
N PHE A 445 -23.15 2.17 2.00
CA PHE A 445 -24.00 3.18 1.37
C PHE A 445 -25.26 2.54 0.79
N PRO A 446 -26.27 2.24 1.64
CA PRO A 446 -27.46 1.51 1.21
C PRO A 446 -28.28 2.21 0.14
N THR A 447 -28.07 3.50 -0.14
CA THR A 447 -28.74 4.22 -1.23
C THR A 447 -28.10 3.98 -2.60
N ILE A 448 -26.88 3.43 -2.63
CA ILE A 448 -26.15 3.06 -3.87
C ILE A 448 -26.16 1.54 -4.03
N ASP A 449 -25.90 0.79 -2.95
CA ASP A 449 -25.95 -0.67 -2.97
C ASP A 449 -26.82 -1.21 -1.82
N HIS A 450 -27.99 -1.73 -2.20
CA HIS A 450 -28.96 -2.32 -1.27
C HIS A 450 -28.60 -3.74 -0.82
N GLU A 451 -27.47 -4.31 -1.26
CA GLU A 451 -27.08 -5.66 -0.88
C GLU A 451 -26.78 -5.77 0.62
N HIS A 452 -27.27 -6.85 1.22
CA HIS A 452 -26.97 -7.26 2.58
C HIS A 452 -26.34 -8.64 2.59
N VAL A 453 -25.51 -8.91 3.59
CA VAL A 453 -24.94 -10.23 3.84
C VAL A 453 -25.27 -10.69 5.26
N THR A 454 -25.23 -12.01 5.46
CA THR A 454 -25.29 -12.60 6.80
C THR A 454 -23.93 -12.44 7.49
N SER A 455 -23.90 -11.64 8.55
CA SER A 455 -22.75 -11.41 9.42
C SER A 455 -22.29 -12.73 10.06
N LEU A 456 -21.00 -13.05 9.94
CA LEU A 456 -20.39 -14.20 10.62
C LEU A 456 -20.24 -14.00 12.13
N LYS A 457 -20.31 -12.75 12.62
CA LYS A 457 -20.23 -12.42 14.04
C LYS A 457 -21.43 -12.95 14.83
N ASP A 458 -22.63 -12.75 14.29
CA ASP A 458 -23.89 -12.90 15.03
C ASP A 458 -25.09 -13.36 14.18
N GLY A 459 -24.91 -13.64 12.89
CA GLY A 459 -25.97 -14.06 11.97
C GLY A 459 -26.93 -12.95 11.53
N SER A 460 -26.71 -11.71 11.96
CA SER A 460 -27.53 -10.56 11.54
C SER A 460 -27.34 -10.22 10.05
N GLN A 461 -28.31 -9.52 9.46
CA GLN A 461 -28.14 -8.96 8.12
C GLN A 461 -27.44 -7.60 8.21
N VAL A 462 -26.27 -7.47 7.60
CA VAL A 462 -25.50 -6.23 7.56
C VAL A 462 -25.35 -5.75 6.11
N PRO A 463 -25.44 -4.42 5.85
CA PRO A 463 -25.29 -3.90 4.51
C PRO A 463 -23.85 -4.07 4.02
N ILE A 464 -23.65 -4.15 2.70
CA ILE A 464 -22.32 -4.31 2.14
C ILE A 464 -21.48 -3.01 2.25
N PRO A 465 -20.24 -3.04 2.78
CA PRO A 465 -19.35 -1.88 2.73
C PRO A 465 -18.86 -1.60 1.31
N ALA A 466 -18.54 -0.34 1.03
CA ALA A 466 -18.03 0.13 -0.25
C ALA A 466 -16.85 -0.69 -0.77
N THR A 467 -15.90 -1.06 0.09
CA THR A 467 -14.75 -1.90 -0.25
C THR A 467 -15.11 -3.26 -0.86
N LEU A 468 -16.32 -3.77 -0.57
CA LEU A 468 -16.80 -5.07 -1.04
C LEU A 468 -17.94 -4.95 -2.08
N SER A 469 -18.30 -3.73 -2.48
CA SER A 469 -19.41 -3.46 -3.39
C SER A 469 -18.92 -3.19 -4.81
N LYS A 470 -19.27 -4.08 -5.74
CA LYS A 470 -19.01 -3.88 -7.18
C LYS A 470 -19.77 -2.68 -7.74
N LYS A 471 -20.96 -2.38 -7.22
CA LYS A 471 -21.74 -1.20 -7.65
C LYS A 471 -21.03 0.10 -7.28
N ILE A 472 -20.33 0.14 -6.14
CA ILE A 472 -19.61 1.33 -5.69
C ILE A 472 -18.22 1.40 -6.35
N LEU A 473 -17.42 0.35 -6.31
CA LEU A 473 -16.05 0.42 -6.83
C LEU A 473 -15.98 0.35 -8.36
N THR A 474 -16.71 -0.57 -8.99
CA THR A 474 -16.76 -0.63 -10.45
C THR A 474 -17.78 0.35 -11.01
N GLY A 475 -19.05 0.25 -10.59
CA GLY A 475 -20.13 1.05 -11.17
C GLY A 475 -19.95 2.56 -10.95
N LEU A 476 -19.82 3.00 -9.70
CA LEU A 476 -19.65 4.42 -9.40
C LEU A 476 -18.23 4.91 -9.68
N LEU A 477 -17.19 4.30 -9.08
CA LEU A 477 -15.85 4.86 -9.15
C LEU A 477 -15.16 4.65 -10.51
N ARG A 478 -15.13 3.42 -11.04
CA ARG A 478 -14.47 3.13 -12.33
C ARG A 478 -15.27 3.66 -13.53
N GLU A 479 -16.57 3.36 -13.58
CA GLU A 479 -17.40 3.63 -14.76
C GLU A 479 -17.95 5.06 -14.72
N GLU A 480 -18.74 5.42 -13.70
CA GLU A 480 -19.44 6.71 -13.67
C GLU A 480 -18.50 7.91 -13.42
N MET A 481 -17.56 7.77 -12.48
CA MET A 481 -16.56 8.80 -12.18
C MET A 481 -15.32 8.70 -13.08
N GLY A 482 -15.21 7.65 -13.90
CA GLY A 482 -14.14 7.48 -14.89
C GLY A 482 -12.75 7.20 -14.33
N TYR A 483 -12.62 6.79 -13.06
CA TYR A 483 -11.31 6.64 -12.43
C TYR A 483 -10.50 5.48 -13.00
N GLN A 484 -9.28 5.75 -13.47
CA GLN A 484 -8.38 4.74 -14.08
C GLN A 484 -7.14 4.38 -13.22
N GLY A 485 -6.86 5.10 -12.13
CA GLY A 485 -5.71 4.87 -11.24
C GLY A 485 -5.87 3.63 -10.35
N ILE A 486 -5.10 3.49 -9.27
CA ILE A 486 -5.18 2.33 -8.35
C ILE A 486 -6.30 2.52 -7.31
N ILE A 487 -7.13 1.49 -7.11
CA ILE A 487 -8.02 1.35 -5.96
C ILE A 487 -7.32 0.44 -4.95
N ILE A 488 -7.02 0.99 -3.77
CA ILE A 488 -6.50 0.24 -2.63
C ILE A 488 -7.58 0.15 -1.55
N SER A 489 -7.67 -0.95 -0.82
CA SER A 489 -8.56 -1.02 0.34
C SER A 489 -8.02 -0.24 1.54
N ASP A 490 -8.89 0.14 2.47
CA ASP A 490 -8.50 0.35 3.87
C ASP A 490 -8.09 -1.00 4.50
N ALA A 491 -7.55 -0.98 5.72
CA ALA A 491 -6.94 -2.15 6.35
C ALA A 491 -7.95 -3.29 6.61
N PHE A 492 -7.73 -4.45 5.99
CA PHE A 492 -8.57 -5.65 6.16
C PHE A 492 -8.58 -6.22 7.59
N THR A 493 -7.67 -5.76 8.45
CA THR A 493 -7.67 -6.04 9.89
C THR A 493 -8.74 -5.28 10.69
N MET A 494 -9.46 -4.32 10.09
CA MET A 494 -10.47 -3.52 10.78
C MET A 494 -11.80 -4.26 10.98
N ASN A 495 -12.42 -4.07 12.14
CA ASN A 495 -13.63 -4.82 12.54
C ASN A 495 -14.83 -4.62 11.61
N GLY A 496 -14.93 -3.47 10.92
CA GLY A 496 -15.97 -3.21 9.92
C GLY A 496 -16.04 -4.25 8.79
N ILE A 497 -14.96 -5.01 8.54
CA ILE A 497 -14.97 -6.19 7.67
C ILE A 497 -14.62 -7.47 8.44
N ALA A 498 -13.58 -7.42 9.28
CA ALA A 498 -12.95 -8.62 9.86
C ALA A 498 -13.94 -9.51 10.64
N GLU A 499 -14.92 -8.91 11.33
CA GLU A 499 -15.89 -9.66 12.14
C GLU A 499 -17.07 -10.20 11.32
N HIS A 500 -17.36 -9.62 10.15
CA HIS A 500 -18.64 -9.84 9.45
C HIS A 500 -18.55 -10.79 8.24
N PHE A 501 -17.46 -10.75 7.47
CA PHE A 501 -17.42 -11.37 6.14
C PHE A 501 -16.54 -12.63 6.06
N GLY A 502 -15.62 -12.79 7.00
CA GLY A 502 -14.57 -13.82 6.93
C GLY A 502 -13.53 -13.49 5.85
N GLU A 503 -12.25 -13.67 6.18
CA GLU A 503 -11.14 -13.18 5.36
C GLU A 503 -11.20 -13.66 3.90
N LYS A 504 -11.35 -14.97 3.68
CA LYS A 504 -11.31 -15.56 2.33
C LYS A 504 -12.40 -15.00 1.41
N GLN A 505 -13.62 -14.86 1.93
CA GLN A 505 -14.74 -14.32 1.14
C GLN A 505 -14.57 -12.81 0.91
N ALA A 506 -14.09 -12.08 1.91
CA ALA A 506 -13.87 -10.65 1.81
C ALA A 506 -12.82 -10.29 0.75
N VAL A 507 -11.66 -10.96 0.74
CA VAL A 507 -10.58 -10.64 -0.23
C VAL A 507 -11.00 -10.95 -1.67
N GLU A 508 -11.63 -12.10 -1.91
CA GLU A 508 -12.13 -12.47 -3.24
C GLU A 508 -13.21 -11.49 -3.72
N ARG A 509 -14.10 -11.09 -2.82
CA ARG A 509 -15.17 -10.15 -3.11
C ARG A 509 -14.64 -8.75 -3.42
N ALA A 510 -13.66 -8.26 -2.67
CA ALA A 510 -13.04 -6.96 -2.90
C ALA A 510 -12.37 -6.87 -4.28
N VAL A 511 -11.62 -7.90 -4.67
CA VAL A 511 -10.99 -7.96 -6.00
C VAL A 511 -12.06 -8.00 -7.09
N ASN A 512 -13.11 -8.81 -6.94
CA ASN A 512 -14.25 -8.83 -7.88
C ASN A 512 -15.05 -7.52 -7.91
N ALA A 513 -15.03 -6.74 -6.82
CA ALA A 513 -15.66 -5.43 -6.74
C ALA A 513 -14.86 -4.35 -7.50
N GLY A 514 -13.53 -4.52 -7.60
CA GLY A 514 -12.65 -3.62 -8.34
C GLY A 514 -11.41 -3.14 -7.57
N VAL A 515 -11.13 -3.70 -6.39
CA VAL A 515 -9.89 -3.39 -5.64
C VAL A 515 -8.67 -3.96 -6.38
N ASP A 516 -7.66 -3.12 -6.62
CA ASP A 516 -6.40 -3.53 -7.23
C ASP A 516 -5.37 -3.98 -6.17
N ILE A 517 -5.37 -3.36 -4.97
CA ILE A 517 -4.47 -3.73 -3.86
C ILE A 517 -5.26 -3.95 -2.56
N ILE A 518 -5.09 -5.12 -1.95
CA ILE A 518 -5.59 -5.44 -0.60
C ILE A 518 -4.56 -4.98 0.43
N LEU A 519 -4.91 -3.94 1.19
CA LEU A 519 -4.10 -3.42 2.29
C LEU A 519 -4.35 -4.23 3.56
N MET A 520 -3.26 -4.66 4.19
CA MET A 520 -3.25 -5.36 5.48
C MET A 520 -4.25 -6.54 5.54
N PRO A 521 -4.14 -7.54 4.65
CA PRO A 521 -4.85 -8.80 4.86
C PRO A 521 -4.51 -9.36 6.26
N GLN A 522 -5.46 -10.05 6.91
CA GLN A 522 -5.24 -10.58 8.26
C GLN A 522 -4.16 -11.68 8.25
N ASN A 523 -4.13 -12.46 7.17
CA ASN A 523 -3.14 -13.47 6.86
C ASN A 523 -2.77 -13.35 5.36
N PRO A 524 -1.61 -12.75 5.05
CA PRO A 524 -1.16 -12.53 3.67
C PRO A 524 -1.06 -13.82 2.84
N GLU A 525 -0.55 -14.90 3.43
CA GLU A 525 -0.40 -16.20 2.76
C GLU A 525 -1.77 -16.80 2.41
N ALA A 526 -2.73 -16.74 3.33
CA ALA A 526 -4.09 -17.25 3.11
C ALA A 526 -4.87 -16.39 2.10
N ALA A 527 -4.66 -15.07 2.11
CA ALA A 527 -5.23 -14.17 1.12
C ALA A 527 -4.67 -14.46 -0.28
N HIS A 528 -3.34 -14.62 -0.39
CA HIS A 528 -2.66 -15.00 -1.62
C HIS A 528 -3.20 -16.32 -2.18
N GLU A 529 -3.19 -17.39 -1.37
CA GLU A 529 -3.70 -18.69 -1.78
C GLU A 529 -5.17 -18.61 -2.22
N THR A 530 -6.00 -17.89 -1.48
CA THR A 530 -7.43 -17.74 -1.79
C THR A 530 -7.63 -17.10 -3.17
N LEU A 531 -6.92 -16.01 -3.45
CA LEU A 531 -7.01 -15.31 -4.74
C LEU A 531 -6.45 -16.16 -5.89
N VAL A 532 -5.30 -16.82 -5.69
CA VAL A 532 -4.74 -17.75 -6.70
C VAL A 532 -5.74 -18.86 -7.04
N GLN A 533 -6.39 -19.45 -6.03
CA GLN A 533 -7.39 -20.49 -6.24
C GLN A 533 -8.69 -19.94 -6.85
N ALA A 534 -9.07 -18.70 -6.56
CA ALA A 534 -10.22 -18.06 -7.18
C ALA A 534 -10.00 -17.85 -8.69
N VAL A 535 -8.79 -17.43 -9.09
CA VAL A 535 -8.41 -17.28 -10.50
C VAL A 535 -8.38 -18.64 -11.20
N LYS A 536 -7.68 -19.63 -10.63
CA LYS A 536 -7.58 -20.98 -11.22
C LYS A 536 -8.94 -21.68 -11.38
N LYS A 537 -9.93 -21.32 -10.56
CA LYS A 537 -11.30 -21.85 -10.64
C LYS A 537 -12.25 -20.97 -11.46
N GLY A 538 -11.77 -19.89 -12.08
CA GLY A 538 -12.58 -18.96 -12.87
C GLY A 538 -13.57 -18.12 -12.05
N ARG A 539 -13.44 -18.08 -10.72
CA ARG A 539 -14.27 -17.24 -9.83
C ARG A 539 -13.84 -15.77 -9.85
N ILE A 540 -12.56 -15.53 -10.15
CA ILE A 540 -12.03 -14.24 -10.58
C ILE A 540 -11.50 -14.44 -12.01
N PRO A 541 -12.01 -13.70 -13.01
CA PRO A 541 -11.44 -13.74 -14.35
C PRO A 541 -9.96 -13.30 -14.33
N VAL A 542 -9.10 -13.99 -15.08
CA VAL A 542 -7.65 -13.66 -15.12
C VAL A 542 -7.42 -12.24 -15.64
N GLU A 543 -8.27 -11.76 -16.54
CA GLU A 543 -8.23 -10.41 -17.09
C GLU A 543 -8.49 -9.33 -16.02
N THR A 544 -9.22 -9.68 -14.94
CA THR A 544 -9.41 -8.78 -13.80
C THR A 544 -8.08 -8.56 -13.09
N ILE A 545 -7.33 -9.63 -12.83
CA ILE A 545 -6.01 -9.59 -12.19
C ILE A 545 -5.01 -8.87 -13.10
N HIS A 546 -4.96 -9.21 -14.39
CA HIS A 546 -4.08 -8.58 -15.37
C HIS A 546 -4.26 -7.05 -15.35
N LYS A 547 -5.50 -6.55 -15.44
CA LYS A 547 -5.77 -5.10 -15.43
C LYS A 547 -5.26 -4.44 -14.15
N SER A 548 -5.47 -5.06 -12.99
CA SER A 548 -4.98 -4.54 -11.71
C SER A 548 -3.45 -4.50 -11.66
N VAL A 549 -2.79 -5.60 -12.01
CA VAL A 549 -1.32 -5.72 -12.04
C VAL A 549 -0.71 -4.75 -13.03
N LYS A 550 -1.33 -4.55 -14.20
CA LYS A 550 -0.87 -3.56 -15.18
C LYS A 550 -0.87 -2.14 -14.61
N ARG A 551 -1.96 -1.71 -13.94
CA ARG A 551 -2.00 -0.40 -13.26
C ARG A 551 -0.91 -0.28 -12.19
N ILE A 552 -0.65 -1.35 -11.46
CA ILE A 552 0.38 -1.40 -10.41
C ILE A 552 1.76 -1.20 -11.03
N LEU A 553 2.12 -1.97 -12.07
CA LEU A 553 3.42 -1.88 -12.74
C LEU A 553 3.60 -0.53 -13.44
N GLU A 554 2.58 -0.02 -14.14
CA GLU A 554 2.59 1.30 -14.77
C GLU A 554 2.84 2.41 -13.74
N LEU A 555 2.20 2.33 -12.56
CA LEU A 555 2.39 3.32 -11.51
C LEU A 555 3.77 3.22 -10.85
N LYS A 556 4.29 2.00 -10.65
CA LYS A 556 5.68 1.77 -10.18
C LYS A 556 6.68 2.42 -11.14
N ALA A 557 6.50 2.21 -12.45
CA ALA A 557 7.35 2.84 -13.47
C ALA A 557 7.21 4.35 -13.51
N LYS A 558 5.98 4.89 -13.42
CA LYS A 558 5.71 6.33 -13.40
C LYS A 558 6.47 7.06 -12.28
N TYR A 559 6.72 6.40 -11.16
CA TYR A 559 7.43 6.95 -10.00
C TYR A 559 8.90 6.48 -9.89
N GLY A 560 9.44 5.86 -10.95
CA GLY A 560 10.85 5.51 -11.07
C GLY A 560 11.30 4.33 -10.20
N LEU A 561 10.39 3.42 -9.82
CA LEU A 561 10.75 2.28 -8.98
C LEU A 561 11.57 1.21 -9.72
N PHE A 562 11.52 1.20 -11.06
CA PHE A 562 12.35 0.32 -11.91
C PHE A 562 13.66 0.98 -12.35
N ASP A 563 13.91 2.22 -11.95
CA ASP A 563 15.15 2.93 -12.26
C ASP A 563 16.30 2.38 -11.38
N GLU A 564 17.55 2.68 -11.75
CA GLU A 564 18.70 2.30 -10.92
C GLU A 564 18.59 2.91 -9.52
N GLU A 565 18.61 2.05 -8.50
CA GLU A 565 18.53 2.51 -7.11
C GLU A 565 19.78 3.29 -6.69
N ASP A 566 19.55 4.40 -5.98
CA ASP A 566 20.61 5.11 -5.26
C ASP A 566 21.34 4.19 -4.28
N THR A 567 22.67 4.37 -4.19
CA THR A 567 23.46 3.70 -3.15
C THR A 567 23.01 4.16 -1.77
N LEU A 568 23.20 3.30 -0.76
CA LEU A 568 22.84 3.61 0.62
C LEU A 568 23.52 4.91 1.12
N THR A 569 24.74 5.20 0.66
CA THR A 569 25.46 6.45 0.97
C THR A 569 24.74 7.69 0.41
N GLN A 570 24.26 7.61 -0.83
CA GLN A 570 23.45 8.68 -1.43
C GLN A 570 22.14 8.86 -0.66
N LYS A 571 21.44 7.76 -0.33
CA LYS A 571 20.19 7.79 0.46
C LYS A 571 20.40 8.42 1.84
N PHE A 572 21.50 8.13 2.54
CA PHE A 572 21.80 8.77 3.83
C PHE A 572 22.08 10.28 3.72
N SER A 573 22.59 10.75 2.59
CA SER A 573 22.85 12.18 2.39
C SER A 573 21.53 12.98 2.28
N ALA A 574 20.45 12.35 1.82
CA ALA A 574 19.12 12.97 1.72
C ALA A 574 18.48 13.24 3.10
N LEU A 575 18.99 12.65 4.19
CA LEU A 575 18.44 12.84 5.54
C LEU A 575 18.50 14.29 6.04
N GLN A 576 19.37 15.13 5.45
CA GLN A 576 19.43 16.56 5.77
C GLN A 576 18.12 17.32 5.44
N THR A 577 17.28 16.75 4.58
CA THR A 577 15.96 17.29 4.22
C THR A 577 14.95 17.16 5.37
N ILE A 578 15.12 16.17 6.25
CA ILE A 578 14.17 15.87 7.32
C ILE A 578 14.24 16.96 8.39
N GLY A 579 13.13 17.66 8.60
CA GLY A 579 13.04 18.73 9.59
C GLY A 579 13.98 19.91 9.30
N SER A 580 14.24 20.18 8.02
CA SER A 580 15.03 21.33 7.55
C SER A 580 14.41 22.66 7.99
N GLU A 581 15.20 23.73 8.01
CA GLU A 581 14.70 25.05 8.40
C GLU A 581 13.66 25.58 7.39
N GLU A 582 13.82 25.25 6.12
CA GLU A 582 12.85 25.55 5.07
C GLU A 582 11.51 24.88 5.33
N HIS A 583 11.50 23.61 5.76
CA HIS A 583 10.27 22.91 6.10
C HIS A 583 9.64 23.46 7.38
N ARG A 584 10.45 23.77 8.40
CA ARG A 584 9.98 24.39 9.64
C ARG A 584 9.43 25.80 9.43
N ALA A 585 9.92 26.54 8.44
CA ALA A 585 9.35 27.83 8.08
C ALA A 585 7.91 27.69 7.57
N VAL A 586 7.64 26.70 6.71
CA VAL A 586 6.27 26.40 6.23
C VAL A 586 5.37 25.92 7.38
N GLU A 587 5.88 25.06 8.26
CA GLU A 587 5.18 24.61 9.47
C GLU A 587 4.74 25.79 10.34
N ARG A 588 5.65 26.71 10.64
CA ARG A 588 5.35 27.92 11.43
C ARG A 588 4.34 28.81 10.72
N GLU A 589 4.51 29.07 9.43
CA GLU A 589 3.57 29.92 8.68
C GLU A 589 2.15 29.33 8.68
N ILE A 590 1.99 28.01 8.51
CA ILE A 590 0.68 27.37 8.60
C ILE A 590 0.11 27.53 10.00
N ALA A 591 0.91 27.29 11.05
CA ALA A 591 0.44 27.38 12.43
C ALA A 591 -0.01 28.80 12.79
N GLU A 592 0.78 29.80 12.39
CA GLU A 592 0.51 31.22 12.64
C GLU A 592 -0.76 31.69 11.92
N ARG A 593 -0.90 31.35 10.63
CA ARG A 593 -2.09 31.73 9.85
C ARG A 593 -3.35 30.95 10.22
N ALA A 594 -3.21 29.77 10.83
CA ALA A 594 -4.36 28.97 11.20
C ALA A 594 -5.07 29.48 12.46
N VAL A 595 -4.40 30.21 13.35
CA VAL A 595 -5.01 30.62 14.64
C VAL A 595 -6.31 31.39 14.39
N THR A 596 -7.40 30.89 14.96
CA THR A 596 -8.76 31.38 14.69
C THR A 596 -9.43 31.84 15.98
N VAL A 597 -9.95 33.07 15.97
CA VAL A 597 -10.82 33.58 17.04
C VAL A 597 -12.25 33.14 16.75
N PHE A 598 -12.88 32.48 17.71
CA PHE A 598 -14.27 32.04 17.56
C PHE A 598 -15.20 32.43 18.71
N ALA A 599 -14.68 33.16 19.70
CA ALA A 599 -15.48 33.97 20.62
C ALA A 599 -14.63 35.16 21.09
N SER A 600 -15.25 36.32 21.26
CA SER A 600 -14.56 37.55 21.66
C SER A 600 -15.52 38.54 22.34
N ARG A 601 -15.00 39.31 23.30
CA ARG A 601 -15.73 40.41 23.98
C ARG A 601 -15.93 41.62 23.08
N ASP A 602 -14.91 41.95 22.28
CA ASP A 602 -14.91 43.09 21.37
C ASP A 602 -15.36 42.73 19.95
N GLY A 603 -15.60 41.43 19.71
CA GLY A 603 -16.06 40.89 18.44
C GLY A 603 -14.94 40.57 17.44
N ALA A 604 -13.67 40.82 17.78
CA ALA A 604 -12.56 40.66 16.85
C ALA A 604 -11.33 39.94 17.45
N ASN A 605 -10.98 40.21 18.72
CA ASN A 605 -9.73 39.72 19.33
C ASN A 605 -10.02 38.87 20.58
N PRO A 606 -9.16 37.90 20.90
CA PRO A 606 -9.23 37.24 22.19
C PRO A 606 -8.80 38.22 23.30
N ASP A 607 -9.19 37.96 24.55
CA ASP A 607 -8.60 38.66 25.69
C ASP A 607 -7.07 38.44 25.68
N SER A 608 -6.28 39.48 25.96
CA SER A 608 -4.81 39.42 25.93
C SER A 608 -4.19 39.33 27.32
N ILE A 609 -3.03 38.67 27.39
CA ILE A 609 -2.15 38.63 28.55
C ILE A 609 -1.43 39.97 28.66
N GLN A 610 -1.38 40.53 29.87
CA GLN A 610 -0.79 41.82 30.18
C GLN A 610 0.48 41.67 31.03
N PRO A 611 1.38 42.67 31.04
CA PRO A 611 2.57 42.64 31.88
C PRO A 611 2.22 42.41 33.36
N SER A 612 3.03 41.60 34.05
CA SER A 612 2.88 41.22 35.45
C SER A 612 1.65 40.36 35.81
N ASP A 613 0.87 39.91 34.82
CA ASP A 613 -0.27 39.02 35.08
C ASP A 613 0.18 37.74 35.80
N ARG A 614 -0.62 37.32 36.79
CA ARG A 614 -0.61 35.94 37.27
C ARG A 614 -1.45 35.07 36.35
N VAL A 615 -0.80 34.28 35.52
CA VAL A 615 -1.43 33.42 34.52
C VAL A 615 -1.58 32.00 35.06
N VAL A 616 -2.82 31.50 35.08
CA VAL A 616 -3.10 30.08 35.35
C VAL A 616 -3.37 29.36 34.03
N ILE A 617 -2.59 28.32 33.74
CA ILE A 617 -2.80 27.43 32.60
C ILE A 617 -3.50 26.16 33.09
N ALA A 618 -4.78 26.02 32.73
CA ALA A 618 -5.57 24.84 33.04
C ALA A 618 -5.78 23.99 31.78
N ALA A 619 -5.43 22.72 31.85
CA ALA A 619 -5.66 21.75 30.76
C ALA A 619 -6.22 20.45 31.32
N THR A 620 -6.78 19.59 30.46
CA THR A 620 -7.24 18.25 30.87
C THR A 620 -6.07 17.30 31.19
N ASP A 621 -4.88 17.64 30.69
CA ASP A 621 -3.65 16.88 30.90
C ASP A 621 -2.53 17.77 31.46
N LYS A 622 -1.75 17.24 32.40
CA LYS A 622 -0.71 18.00 33.11
C LYS A 622 0.49 18.31 32.20
N GLU A 623 0.86 17.41 31.30
CA GLU A 623 1.98 17.62 30.38
C GLU A 623 1.63 18.71 29.36
N GLN A 624 0.39 18.72 28.88
CA GLN A 624 -0.14 19.77 28.01
C GLN A 624 -0.10 21.14 28.69
N ALA A 625 -0.56 21.24 29.95
CA ALA A 625 -0.47 22.48 30.71
C ALA A 625 0.98 22.94 30.90
N ALA A 626 1.90 22.00 31.19
CA ALA A 626 3.32 22.29 31.34
C ALA A 626 3.99 22.73 30.02
N GLN A 627 3.59 22.17 28.87
CA GLN A 627 4.07 22.61 27.56
C GLN A 627 3.67 24.07 27.30
N LEU A 628 2.39 24.38 27.47
CA LEU A 628 1.87 25.74 27.30
C LEU A 628 2.56 26.72 28.27
N GLN A 629 2.80 26.31 29.52
CA GLN A 629 3.53 27.12 30.50
C GLN A 629 4.97 27.43 30.05
N ARG A 630 5.69 26.43 29.53
CA ARG A 630 7.06 26.61 29.02
C ARG A 630 7.07 27.57 27.84
N GLN A 631 6.17 27.36 26.87
CA GLN A 631 6.06 28.22 25.69
C GLN A 631 5.71 29.66 26.07
N LEU A 632 4.74 29.85 26.97
CA LEU A 632 4.40 31.17 27.51
C LEU A 632 5.60 31.83 28.18
N THR A 633 6.32 31.10 29.03
CA THR A 633 7.48 31.66 29.76
C THR A 633 8.61 32.06 28.80
N GLN A 634 8.85 31.28 27.75
CA GLN A 634 9.85 31.57 26.71
C GLN A 634 9.44 32.77 25.85
N ALA A 635 8.16 32.87 25.46
CA ALA A 635 7.66 33.94 24.60
C ALA A 635 7.39 35.26 25.35
N ALA A 636 7.18 35.22 26.67
CA ALA A 636 6.80 36.39 27.47
C ALA A 636 7.89 37.48 27.54
N GLY A 637 9.15 37.15 27.26
CA GLY A 637 10.26 38.11 27.28
C GLY A 637 10.31 38.94 28.58
N ASN A 638 10.11 40.25 28.47
CA ASN A 638 10.19 41.20 29.59
C ASN A 638 8.86 41.39 30.36
N LEU A 639 7.81 40.60 30.09
CA LEU A 639 6.49 40.80 30.69
C LEU A 639 6.40 40.40 32.18
N SER A 640 7.45 39.81 32.77
CA SER A 640 7.52 39.44 34.20
C SER A 640 6.29 38.68 34.73
N LEU A 641 5.80 37.70 33.95
CA LEU A 641 4.60 36.92 34.29
C LEU A 641 4.86 35.97 35.48
N LYS A 642 3.83 35.75 36.30
CA LYS A 642 3.80 34.63 37.27
C LYS A 642 2.94 33.53 36.68
N THR A 643 3.46 32.31 36.53
CA THR A 643 2.71 31.23 35.90
C THR A 643 2.46 30.08 36.86
N GLU A 644 1.27 29.48 36.77
CA GLU A 644 0.89 28.29 37.54
C GLU A 644 0.07 27.35 36.65
N ILE A 645 0.23 26.03 36.83
CA ILE A 645 -0.57 25.04 36.11
C ILE A 645 -1.68 24.45 36.98
N ALA A 646 -2.79 24.11 36.34
CA ALA A 646 -3.91 23.39 36.90
C ALA A 646 -4.35 22.25 35.97
N VAL A 647 -4.97 21.22 36.54
CA VAL A 647 -5.63 20.15 35.78
C VAL A 647 -7.13 20.33 35.94
N MET A 648 -7.88 20.35 34.85
CA MET A 648 -9.34 20.54 34.82
C MET A 648 -10.06 19.32 34.24
N GLY A 649 -11.34 19.14 34.62
CA GLY A 649 -12.15 17.98 34.22
C GLY A 649 -11.92 16.74 35.09
N GLN A 650 -12.69 15.67 34.84
CA GLN A 650 -12.61 14.38 35.54
C GLN A 650 -12.65 14.51 37.09
N GLY A 651 -13.49 15.41 37.61
CA GLY A 651 -13.62 15.66 39.06
C GLY A 651 -12.57 16.61 39.66
N ASN A 652 -11.65 17.16 38.86
CA ASN A 652 -10.64 18.13 39.33
C ASN A 652 -11.09 19.59 39.24
N THR A 653 -12.34 19.85 38.83
CA THR A 653 -12.89 21.19 38.57
C THR A 653 -12.72 22.14 39.77
N SER A 654 -12.99 21.67 41.00
CA SER A 654 -12.85 22.51 42.22
C SER A 654 -11.41 22.92 42.50
N GLY A 655 -10.45 22.01 42.30
CA GLY A 655 -9.03 22.31 42.51
C GLY A 655 -8.48 23.28 41.46
N ALA A 656 -8.96 23.17 40.21
CA ALA A 656 -8.64 24.14 39.16
C ALA A 656 -9.19 25.53 39.48
N LEU A 657 -10.46 25.61 39.93
CA LEU A 657 -11.10 26.88 40.30
C LEU A 657 -10.35 27.61 41.41
N GLN A 658 -9.92 26.91 42.46
CA GLN A 658 -9.18 27.52 43.56
C GLN A 658 -7.90 28.24 43.08
N LYS A 659 -7.21 27.68 42.08
CA LYS A 659 -6.04 28.32 41.47
C LYS A 659 -6.44 29.50 40.60
N MET A 660 -7.50 29.35 39.80
CA MET A 660 -8.01 30.39 38.89
C MET A 660 -8.53 31.64 39.63
N GLU A 661 -9.04 31.52 40.86
CA GLU A 661 -9.50 32.66 41.66
C GLU A 661 -8.39 33.71 41.87
N GLN A 662 -7.16 33.25 42.07
CA GLN A 662 -5.99 34.10 42.29
C GLN A 662 -5.33 34.58 40.98
N ALA A 663 -5.83 34.16 39.82
CA ALA A 663 -5.26 34.51 38.52
C ALA A 663 -5.76 35.88 38.02
N ASP A 664 -4.91 36.61 37.32
CA ASP A 664 -5.31 37.79 36.54
C ASP A 664 -5.77 37.40 35.13
N TYR A 665 -5.22 36.28 34.63
CA TYR A 665 -5.54 35.71 33.33
C TYR A 665 -5.57 34.17 33.41
N VAL A 666 -6.52 33.54 32.71
CA VAL A 666 -6.63 32.07 32.64
C VAL A 666 -6.56 31.56 31.20
N ILE A 667 -5.67 30.59 30.93
CA ILE A 667 -5.70 29.79 29.70
C ILE A 667 -6.42 28.49 30.02
N MET A 668 -7.60 28.25 29.46
CA MET A 668 -8.35 26.99 29.58
C MET A 668 -8.18 26.18 28.29
N ALA A 669 -7.28 25.19 28.28
CA ALA A 669 -6.97 24.38 27.11
C ALA A 669 -7.82 23.09 27.05
N SER A 670 -8.75 23.03 26.10
CA SER A 670 -9.57 21.85 25.80
C SER A 670 -8.95 21.02 24.68
N TYR A 671 -9.12 19.69 24.76
CA TYR A 671 -8.71 18.78 23.69
C TYR A 671 -9.81 17.75 23.43
N GLN A 672 -10.55 17.94 22.35
CA GLN A 672 -11.59 17.02 21.87
C GLN A 672 -11.14 16.42 20.54
N PHE A 673 -10.86 15.11 20.53
CA PHE A 673 -10.48 14.34 19.34
C PHE A 673 -10.69 12.84 19.61
N ARG A 674 -11.17 12.11 18.59
CA ARG A 674 -11.49 10.67 18.66
C ARG A 674 -12.53 10.29 19.73
N ASN A 675 -13.54 11.14 19.86
CA ASN A 675 -14.72 10.91 20.70
C ASN A 675 -15.92 11.61 20.07
N VAL A 676 -17.11 11.18 20.43
CA VAL A 676 -18.36 11.85 20.04
C VAL A 676 -18.42 13.22 20.74
N ALA A 677 -18.59 14.30 19.98
CA ALA A 677 -18.54 15.65 20.53
C ALA A 677 -19.70 15.91 21.48
N SER A 678 -20.91 15.44 21.16
CA SER A 678 -22.10 15.56 22.03
C SER A 678 -22.00 14.80 23.35
N GLU A 679 -21.08 13.85 23.46
CA GLU A 679 -20.80 13.08 24.67
C GLU A 679 -19.56 13.58 25.43
N PHE A 680 -18.92 14.66 24.98
CA PHE A 680 -17.79 15.24 25.68
C PHE A 680 -18.24 15.94 26.95
N GLY A 681 -17.39 15.94 27.98
CA GLY A 681 -17.66 16.49 29.32
C GLY A 681 -17.74 18.02 29.38
N TRP A 682 -18.59 18.65 28.57
CA TRP A 682 -18.72 20.10 28.44
C TRP A 682 -19.20 20.80 29.72
N SER A 683 -19.90 20.10 30.61
CA SER A 683 -20.43 20.67 31.86
C SER A 683 -19.35 21.20 32.80
N ASP A 684 -18.19 20.55 32.84
CA ASP A 684 -17.05 21.03 33.62
C ASP A 684 -16.53 22.36 33.06
N ILE A 685 -16.37 22.45 31.73
CA ILE A 685 -15.94 23.67 31.04
C ILE A 685 -16.98 24.79 31.21
N GLN A 686 -18.27 24.49 31.12
CA GLN A 686 -19.36 25.45 31.37
C GLN A 686 -19.25 26.05 32.78
N THR A 687 -19.03 25.21 33.79
CA THR A 687 -18.89 25.65 35.18
C THR A 687 -17.70 26.60 35.36
N LEU A 688 -16.57 26.31 34.73
CA LEU A 688 -15.39 27.18 34.74
C LEU A 688 -15.67 28.52 34.04
N VAL A 689 -16.27 28.48 32.85
CA VAL A 689 -16.64 29.68 32.08
C VAL A 689 -17.60 30.59 32.86
N ASP A 690 -18.66 30.03 33.44
CA ASP A 690 -19.64 30.80 34.22
C ASP A 690 -18.99 31.44 35.46
N THR A 691 -18.09 30.72 36.12
CA THR A 691 -17.38 31.22 37.30
C THR A 691 -16.45 32.39 36.93
N LEU A 692 -15.66 32.26 35.86
CA LEU A 692 -14.77 33.31 35.38
C LEU A 692 -15.55 34.54 34.88
N ASN A 693 -16.68 34.31 34.20
CA ASN A 693 -17.56 35.37 33.74
C ASN A 693 -18.19 36.16 34.89
N LYS A 694 -18.66 35.48 35.94
CA LYS A 694 -19.21 36.10 37.16
C LYS A 694 -18.18 36.96 37.89
N ALA A 695 -16.93 36.52 37.90
CA ALA A 695 -15.80 37.26 38.49
C ALA A 695 -15.20 38.30 37.53
N ASN A 696 -15.74 38.45 36.31
CA ASN A 696 -15.22 39.27 35.22
C ASN A 696 -13.71 39.08 34.97
N LYS A 697 -13.21 37.85 35.11
CA LYS A 697 -11.80 37.50 34.84
C LYS A 697 -11.53 37.50 33.34
N ARG A 698 -10.29 37.83 32.95
CA ARG A 698 -9.80 37.64 31.59
C ARG A 698 -9.39 36.19 31.40
N TYR A 699 -9.79 35.61 30.28
CA TYR A 699 -9.42 34.23 29.98
C TYR A 699 -9.45 33.97 28.47
N VAL A 700 -8.93 32.81 28.07
CA VAL A 700 -9.21 32.23 26.76
C VAL A 700 -9.61 30.77 26.92
N LEU A 701 -10.67 30.36 26.24
CA LEU A 701 -10.94 28.96 25.97
C LEU A 701 -10.16 28.55 24.71
N LEU A 702 -9.06 27.82 24.90
CA LEU A 702 -8.13 27.42 23.84
C LEU A 702 -8.44 26.00 23.37
N SER A 703 -9.01 25.87 22.19
CA SER A 703 -9.28 24.58 21.53
C SER A 703 -8.03 24.04 20.86
N LEU A 704 -7.55 22.90 21.36
CA LEU A 704 -6.39 22.16 20.83
C LEU A 704 -6.79 21.01 19.88
N GLY A 705 -8.09 20.78 19.68
CA GLY A 705 -8.62 19.66 18.90
C GLY A 705 -9.66 20.12 17.88
N ASN A 706 -10.80 19.42 17.79
CA ASN A 706 -11.92 19.90 17.00
C ASN A 706 -12.58 21.12 17.68
N PRO A 707 -12.90 22.19 16.94
CA PRO A 707 -13.31 23.48 17.51
C PRO A 707 -14.83 23.56 17.77
N TYR A 708 -15.41 22.57 18.46
CA TYR A 708 -16.86 22.49 18.68
C TYR A 708 -17.32 23.08 20.02
N GLU A 709 -16.42 23.68 20.81
CA GLU A 709 -16.70 24.15 22.17
C GLU A 709 -17.96 25.03 22.24
N THR A 710 -18.09 25.99 21.31
CA THR A 710 -19.22 26.95 21.29
C THR A 710 -20.56 26.34 20.90
N MET A 711 -20.59 25.10 20.41
CA MET A 711 -21.85 24.36 20.22
C MET A 711 -22.45 23.90 21.54
N TYR A 712 -21.62 23.68 22.56
CA TYR A 712 -22.03 23.04 23.82
C TYR A 712 -21.78 23.91 25.06
N VAL A 713 -20.90 24.91 24.97
CA VAL A 713 -20.57 25.84 26.06
C VAL A 713 -21.11 27.23 25.72
N GLN A 714 -21.95 27.76 26.61
CA GLN A 714 -22.63 29.04 26.47
C GLN A 714 -21.84 30.19 27.10
N ASN A 715 -22.13 31.42 26.67
CA ASN A 715 -21.57 32.66 27.23
C ASN A 715 -20.04 32.75 27.18
N VAL A 716 -19.40 32.04 26.25
CA VAL A 716 -17.94 32.12 26.08
C VAL A 716 -17.56 33.52 25.60
N ARG A 717 -16.75 34.24 26.38
CA ARG A 717 -16.36 35.63 26.10
C ARG A 717 -15.05 35.76 25.30
N SER A 718 -14.23 34.73 25.27
CA SER A 718 -12.94 34.73 24.58
C SER A 718 -12.52 33.29 24.28
N ALA A 719 -12.31 32.95 23.01
CA ALA A 719 -11.92 31.61 22.57
C ALA A 719 -11.05 31.61 21.30
N LEU A 720 -10.06 30.72 21.29
CA LEU A 720 -9.11 30.51 20.20
C LEU A 720 -9.04 29.05 19.79
N ALA A 721 -9.03 28.76 18.50
CA ALA A 721 -8.79 27.42 17.97
C ALA A 721 -7.43 27.38 17.26
N VAL A 722 -6.66 26.32 17.54
CA VAL A 722 -5.36 26.07 16.90
C VAL A 722 -5.25 24.70 16.25
N TYR A 723 -6.31 23.89 16.29
CA TYR A 723 -6.46 22.66 15.50
C TYR A 723 -5.34 21.63 15.72
N GLY A 724 -4.74 21.63 16.91
CA GLY A 724 -3.62 20.76 17.24
C GLY A 724 -3.00 21.08 18.59
N LYS A 725 -2.45 20.05 19.22
CA LYS A 725 -1.67 20.16 20.46
C LYS A 725 -0.15 20.17 20.24
N GLN A 726 0.28 20.09 18.98
CA GLN A 726 1.67 20.12 18.57
C GLN A 726 2.27 21.50 18.87
N GLU A 727 3.59 21.51 19.06
CA GLU A 727 4.33 22.71 19.47
C GLU A 727 4.08 23.93 18.57
N PRO A 728 4.10 23.83 17.22
CA PRO A 728 3.83 24.98 16.34
C PRO A 728 2.43 25.58 16.56
N ASN A 729 1.40 24.71 16.65
CA ASN A 729 0.02 25.13 16.89
C ASN A 729 -0.12 25.90 18.21
N THR A 730 0.42 25.35 19.29
CA THR A 730 0.29 25.97 20.62
C THR A 730 1.17 27.21 20.78
N GLN A 731 2.34 27.25 20.14
CA GLN A 731 3.22 28.42 20.12
C GLN A 731 2.57 29.60 19.41
N ALA A 732 1.91 29.37 18.27
CA ALA A 732 1.16 30.41 17.56
C ALA A 732 0.02 30.99 18.43
N ALA A 733 -0.70 30.14 19.17
CA ALA A 733 -1.70 30.60 20.15
C ALA A 733 -1.09 31.51 21.21
N ILE A 734 0.04 31.12 21.80
CA ILE A 734 0.73 31.93 22.81
C ILE A 734 1.13 33.29 22.24
N GLN A 735 1.67 33.35 21.03
CA GLN A 735 2.03 34.61 20.38
C GLN A 735 0.81 35.52 20.19
N VAL A 736 -0.35 34.97 19.81
CA VAL A 736 -1.61 35.74 19.72
C VAL A 736 -2.02 36.29 21.08
N LEU A 737 -1.99 35.47 22.13
CA LEU A 737 -2.38 35.87 23.48
C LEU A 737 -1.45 36.93 24.09
N LEU A 738 -0.19 36.96 23.67
CA LEU A 738 0.79 37.99 24.03
C LEU A 738 0.74 39.24 23.15
N GLY A 739 -0.13 39.27 22.12
CA GLY A 739 -0.23 40.37 21.16
C GLY A 739 0.95 40.46 20.18
N GLN A 740 1.75 39.40 20.06
CA GLN A 740 2.90 39.30 19.16
C GLN A 740 2.50 38.86 17.75
N LEU A 741 1.35 38.20 17.63
CA LEU A 741 0.79 37.71 16.38
C LEU A 741 -0.70 38.09 16.29
N LYS A 742 -1.18 38.35 15.08
CA LYS A 742 -2.61 38.53 14.82
C LYS A 742 -3.22 37.20 14.37
N ALA A 743 -4.36 36.82 14.94
CA ALA A 743 -5.13 35.68 14.46
C ALA A 743 -5.81 36.03 13.12
N GLU A 744 -5.59 35.20 12.10
CA GLU A 744 -6.12 35.41 10.73
C GLU A 744 -6.96 34.23 10.23
N GLY A 745 -6.96 33.11 10.95
CA GLY A 745 -7.68 31.91 10.55
C GLY A 745 -9.19 32.10 10.61
N VAL A 746 -9.89 31.32 9.80
CA VAL A 746 -11.34 31.26 9.74
C VAL A 746 -11.79 29.86 10.15
N LEU A 747 -12.85 29.73 10.95
CA LEU A 747 -13.35 28.42 11.35
C LEU A 747 -13.68 27.57 10.11
N PRO A 748 -13.01 26.42 9.91
CA PRO A 748 -13.23 25.57 8.74
C PRO A 748 -14.41 24.62 8.91
N VAL A 749 -15.13 24.70 10.03
CA VAL A 749 -16.28 23.87 10.36
C VAL A 749 -17.46 24.73 10.80
N ALA A 750 -18.67 24.26 10.54
CA ALA A 750 -19.89 24.89 11.05
C ALA A 750 -20.02 24.69 12.58
N THR A 751 -20.16 25.79 13.33
CA THR A 751 -20.32 25.78 14.80
C THR A 751 -21.67 26.32 15.27
N GLN A 752 -22.61 26.60 14.36
CA GLN A 752 -23.97 26.99 14.74
C GLN A 752 -24.81 25.76 15.09
N SER A 753 -25.65 25.87 16.12
CA SER A 753 -26.52 24.77 16.54
C SER A 753 -27.41 24.34 15.37
N ARG A 754 -27.39 23.04 15.04
CA ARG A 754 -28.47 22.46 14.25
C ARG A 754 -29.74 22.68 15.08
N GLN A 755 -30.60 23.63 14.69
CA GLN A 755 -31.98 23.60 15.16
C GLN A 755 -32.51 22.21 14.77
N LYS A 756 -32.89 21.45 15.80
CA LYS A 756 -33.41 20.09 15.67
C LYS A 756 -34.62 20.03 14.75
#